data_AF-A0A6I7NK51-F1
#
_entry.id   AF-A0A6I7NK51-F1
#
_cell.length_a   1.000
_cell.length_b   1.000
_cell.length_c   1.000
_cell.angle_alpha   90.00
_cell.angle_beta   90.00
_cell.angle_gamma   90.00
#
_symmetry.space_group_name_H-M   'P 1'
#
loop_
_entity.id
_entity.type
_entity.pdbx_description
1 polymer ?
#
loop_
_entity_poly.entity_id
_entity_poly.type
_entity_poly.pdbx_seq_one_letter_code
_entity_poly.pdbx_strand_id
1 'polypeptide(L)'
;MKKIMLLLMTVFLLAGLSACSVEQEREKPVVLATLFPQYDIARALAGDLIDLELLLPPGADAHTFEPTPRKLVEILDADLLLYTGDTMEPWVANLISPTQNRRLRVLDLSRNVHLIGFQASTTMPDDHNHDHDHEHEDEIGAFELLDRQDGGAKIAYVHGGHWHGSLPNIDVDSHVSLGAHIVSADDRERELDGDVNAVTVSLADGAAEGIVELVNHGDHVHIRGLQDGHTHVVFSWVHRGEVRYTTPAMTVTVGDHDHQPEIGAFELLNRQDGGSKIAYVHGLHWHGSLPIVDVDSHLSLGAHIVSADGRERELDSEGEVNAVTVSLAHGAEEGIVELVNHGDHVHIRGLQNGQTQVVFSWVHRGELRYTTPPMTVTVGSHVHQPEIGAFELLNRQDDGAKIAYVHGTHWHGGLPGVAVNEHLSLGAFIMSADGRERDLDSEGEVNALTVSLAHGASEGIVELVNHGDHVHIRGLQNGQTQVVFSWVHRGELRYTTPPMNVTVSDEPQFDGPFDPHIWMDPLNLAIMMLEVRDALIELLPQHESTLRINAHNYLNDLDALHEDFLDLRAHAELNVIMYGGHNVLGYLVHRYSFGYVNPYRGFSTDAEPTPQALANMIDTMTAFGIEHLFSEKMIAPHVAQAIAQETGAEILYLYALENVPSVDYQRGMTLFEMMQHNLEQLRIGLRYTPHN
;
A
#
# COMPACT_ATOMS: atom_id res chain seq x y z
N MET A 1 -36.13 31.27 74.99
CA MET A 1 -36.33 31.80 73.62
C MET A 1 -35.00 32.03 72.89
N LYS A 2 -34.07 32.87 73.37
CA LYS A 2 -32.78 33.12 72.67
C LYS A 2 -31.92 31.88 72.40
N LYS A 3 -31.91 30.89 73.30
CA LYS A 3 -31.15 29.62 73.12
C LYS A 3 -31.78 28.66 72.10
N ILE A 4 -33.10 28.70 71.94
CA ILE A 4 -33.84 27.86 70.97
C ILE A 4 -33.74 28.49 69.57
N MET A 5 -33.74 29.82 69.49
CA MET A 5 -33.53 30.56 68.25
C MET A 5 -32.11 30.42 67.72
N LEU A 6 -31.10 30.34 68.61
CA LEU A 6 -29.72 30.08 68.20
C LEU A 6 -29.57 28.66 67.65
N LEU A 7 -30.18 27.65 68.28
CA LEU A 7 -30.14 26.25 67.85
C LEU A 7 -30.83 26.03 66.50
N LEU A 8 -31.98 26.67 66.27
CA LEU A 8 -32.69 26.61 64.99
C LEU A 8 -31.91 27.29 63.86
N MET A 9 -31.17 28.35 64.17
CA MET A 9 -30.34 29.05 63.17
C MET A 9 -29.08 28.25 62.81
N THR A 10 -28.48 27.51 63.77
CA THR A 10 -27.37 26.60 63.47
C THR A 10 -27.81 25.38 62.66
N VAL A 11 -29.00 24.81 62.94
CA VAL A 11 -29.54 23.68 62.16
C VAL A 11 -29.88 24.11 60.72
N PHE A 12 -30.38 25.34 60.52
CA PHE A 12 -30.62 25.89 59.19
C PHE A 12 -29.30 26.20 58.44
N LEU A 13 -28.25 26.62 59.15
CA LEU A 13 -26.92 26.84 58.57
C LEU A 13 -26.20 25.53 58.22
N LEU A 14 -26.39 24.46 59.00
CA LEU A 14 -25.87 23.13 58.68
C LEU A 14 -26.66 22.44 57.54
N ALA A 15 -27.98 22.66 57.44
CA ALA A 15 -28.76 22.15 56.32
C ALA A 15 -28.46 22.87 54.99
N GLY A 16 -28.05 24.14 55.05
CA GLY A 16 -27.57 24.90 53.88
C GLY A 16 -26.18 24.50 53.39
N LEU A 17 -25.37 23.84 54.23
CA LEU A 17 -24.02 23.35 53.87
C LEU A 17 -24.01 21.90 53.36
N SER A 18 -25.12 21.16 53.49
CA SER A 18 -25.27 19.82 52.91
C SER A 18 -25.94 19.83 51.53
N ALA A 19 -26.20 21.00 50.96
CA ALA A 19 -26.56 21.16 49.54
C ALA A 19 -25.33 21.44 48.66
N CYS A 20 -24.14 21.01 49.10
CA CYS A 20 -23.04 20.77 48.17
C CYS A 20 -23.47 19.62 47.26
N SER A 21 -23.49 19.92 45.96
CA SER A 21 -23.74 19.01 44.85
C SER A 21 -23.26 17.59 45.14
N VAL A 22 -24.21 16.69 45.39
CA VAL A 22 -23.98 15.27 45.09
C VAL A 22 -23.84 15.24 43.58
N GLU A 23 -22.60 15.22 43.11
CA GLU A 23 -22.26 14.93 41.73
C GLU A 23 -22.86 13.55 41.46
N GLN A 24 -23.92 13.52 40.67
CA GLN A 24 -24.63 12.29 40.36
C GLN A 24 -23.65 11.46 39.54
N GLU A 25 -23.04 10.43 40.14
CA GLU A 25 -22.16 9.49 39.45
C GLU A 25 -22.91 8.99 38.21
N ARG A 26 -22.40 9.35 37.03
CA ARG A 26 -22.95 8.86 35.77
C ARG A 26 -22.70 7.36 35.71
N GLU A 27 -23.71 6.60 35.32
CA GLU A 27 -23.63 5.14 35.23
C GLU A 27 -22.70 4.68 34.10
N LYS A 28 -22.51 5.53 33.06
CA LYS A 28 -21.60 5.32 31.93
C LYS A 28 -20.84 6.61 31.57
N PRO A 29 -19.60 6.52 31.07
CA PRO A 29 -18.90 7.67 30.49
C PRO A 29 -19.63 8.21 29.26
N VAL A 30 -19.65 9.53 29.10
CA VAL A 30 -20.23 10.20 27.92
C VAL A 30 -19.13 10.43 26.91
N VAL A 31 -19.28 9.84 25.72
CA VAL A 31 -18.34 9.94 24.61
C VAL A 31 -19.03 10.64 23.44
N LEU A 32 -18.39 11.65 22.88
CA LEU A 32 -18.88 12.41 21.75
C LEU A 32 -17.96 12.20 20.56
N ALA A 33 -18.54 11.96 19.39
CA ALA A 33 -17.83 11.87 18.12
C ALA A 33 -18.32 13.00 17.21
N THR A 34 -17.41 13.73 16.58
CA THR A 34 -17.76 14.80 15.64
C THR A 34 -18.32 14.21 14.34
N LEU A 35 -17.73 13.13 13.83
CA LEU A 35 -18.05 12.49 12.55
C LEU A 35 -18.42 11.02 12.68
N PHE A 36 -19.07 10.47 11.65
CA PHE A 36 -19.54 9.09 11.66
C PHE A 36 -18.44 8.03 11.81
N PRO A 37 -17.24 8.16 11.21
CA PRO A 37 -16.18 7.16 11.38
C PRO A 37 -15.76 6.98 12.85
N GLN A 38 -15.59 8.10 13.57
CA GLN A 38 -15.24 8.10 14.99
C GLN A 38 -16.37 7.50 15.84
N TYR A 39 -17.61 7.86 15.52
CA TYR A 39 -18.80 7.33 16.18
C TYR A 39 -18.86 5.81 16.01
N ASP A 40 -18.69 5.32 14.79
CA ASP A 40 -18.80 3.89 14.51
C ASP A 40 -17.67 3.08 15.14
N ILE A 41 -16.45 3.61 15.15
CA ILE A 41 -15.30 3.05 15.89
C ILE A 41 -15.63 2.91 17.38
N ALA A 42 -16.10 3.99 18.02
CA ALA A 42 -16.44 3.96 19.44
C ALA A 42 -17.61 3.01 19.73
N ARG A 43 -18.60 2.95 18.83
CA ARG A 43 -19.75 2.03 18.90
C ARG A 43 -19.31 0.58 18.79
N ALA A 44 -18.41 0.26 17.85
CA ALA A 44 -17.88 -1.10 17.67
C ALA A 44 -17.03 -1.55 18.86
N LEU A 45 -16.26 -0.63 19.45
CA LEU A 45 -15.42 -0.90 20.61
C LEU A 45 -16.23 -1.10 21.89
N ALA A 46 -17.00 -0.09 22.28
CA ALA A 46 -17.60 -0.01 23.59
C ALA A 46 -19.11 -0.22 23.59
N GLY A 47 -19.82 0.07 22.49
CA GLY A 47 -21.26 -0.13 22.38
C GLY A 47 -22.03 0.37 23.61
N ASP A 48 -22.75 -0.53 24.28
CA ASP A 48 -23.53 -0.24 25.48
C ASP A 48 -22.71 0.12 26.73
N LEU A 49 -21.38 0.09 26.70
CA LEU A 49 -20.51 0.46 27.83
C LEU A 49 -20.37 1.98 28.02
N ILE A 50 -20.72 2.76 27.00
CA ILE A 50 -20.64 4.23 26.98
C ILE A 50 -21.98 4.84 26.58
N ASP A 51 -22.20 6.09 26.96
CA ASP A 51 -23.24 6.93 26.37
C ASP A 51 -22.64 7.70 25.19
N LEU A 52 -22.84 7.16 23.97
CA LEU A 52 -22.23 7.65 22.74
C LEU A 52 -23.19 8.53 21.93
N GLU A 53 -22.73 9.72 21.53
CA GLU A 53 -23.48 10.63 20.66
C GLU A 53 -22.63 11.05 19.44
N LEU A 54 -23.24 11.00 18.25
CA LEU A 54 -22.74 11.62 17.04
C LEU A 54 -23.19 13.09 16.99
N LEU A 55 -22.25 14.02 17.00
CA LEU A 55 -22.53 15.46 16.99
C LEU A 55 -23.06 15.95 15.65
N LEU A 56 -22.47 15.47 14.54
CA LEU A 56 -22.93 15.76 13.20
C LEU A 56 -24.26 15.03 12.93
N PRO A 57 -25.38 15.74 12.73
CA PRO A 57 -26.66 15.06 12.50
C PRO A 57 -26.59 14.16 11.25
N PRO A 58 -27.20 12.95 11.27
CA PRO A 58 -27.20 12.05 10.11
C PRO A 58 -27.76 12.72 8.85
N GLY A 59 -26.95 12.77 7.79
CA GLY A 59 -27.25 13.42 6.51
C GLY A 59 -26.98 14.92 6.43
N ALA A 60 -26.41 15.53 7.48
CA ALA A 60 -25.88 16.88 7.43
C ALA A 60 -24.50 16.92 6.76
N ASP A 61 -24.13 18.09 6.26
CA ASP A 61 -22.83 18.36 5.66
C ASP A 61 -21.76 18.55 6.75
N ALA A 62 -20.66 17.80 6.66
CA ALA A 62 -19.60 17.83 7.68
C ALA A 62 -18.72 19.09 7.59
N HIS A 63 -18.50 19.63 6.40
CA HIS A 63 -17.61 20.77 6.15
C HIS A 63 -18.18 22.12 6.55
N THR A 64 -19.49 22.20 6.76
CA THR A 64 -20.20 23.41 7.19
C THR A 64 -20.71 23.32 8.63
N PHE A 65 -20.46 22.21 9.32
CA PHE A 65 -21.00 21.98 10.64
C PHE A 65 -20.27 22.80 11.72
N GLU A 66 -21.06 23.58 12.47
CA GLU A 66 -20.62 24.19 13.72
C GLU A 66 -21.61 23.89 14.85
N PRO A 67 -21.13 23.49 16.04
CA PRO A 67 -22.00 23.24 17.18
C PRO A 67 -22.60 24.55 17.71
N THR A 68 -23.87 24.49 18.11
CA THR A 68 -24.52 25.62 18.79
C THR A 68 -23.86 25.91 20.16
N PRO A 69 -23.98 27.13 20.71
CA PRO A 69 -23.45 27.45 22.05
C PRO A 69 -23.97 26.53 23.17
N ARG A 70 -25.21 26.05 23.05
CA ARG A 70 -25.77 25.06 23.98
C ARG A 70 -25.03 23.72 23.84
N LYS A 71 -24.81 23.27 22.61
CA LYS A 71 -24.09 22.01 22.35
C LYS A 71 -22.64 22.08 22.82
N LEU A 72 -21.98 23.24 22.69
CA LEU A 72 -20.64 23.45 23.26
C LEU A 72 -20.58 23.23 24.78
N VAL A 73 -21.62 23.64 25.53
CA VAL A 73 -21.71 23.36 26.97
C VAL A 73 -21.87 21.86 27.25
N GLU A 74 -22.66 21.16 26.42
CA GLU A 74 -22.81 19.70 26.51
C GLU A 74 -21.49 18.98 26.19
N ILE A 75 -20.74 19.45 25.18
CA ILE A 75 -19.41 18.95 24.85
C ILE A 75 -18.43 19.10 26.02
N LEU A 76 -18.41 20.27 26.66
CA LEU A 76 -17.54 20.51 27.81
C LEU A 76 -17.88 19.63 29.03
N ASP A 77 -19.10 19.09 29.12
CA ASP A 77 -19.53 18.20 30.21
C ASP A 77 -19.32 16.71 29.89
N ALA A 78 -18.80 16.37 28.71
CA ALA A 78 -18.48 14.99 28.32
C ALA A 78 -17.15 14.50 28.93
N ASP A 79 -16.95 13.19 28.89
CA ASP A 79 -15.72 12.54 29.40
C ASP A 79 -14.68 12.38 28.27
N LEU A 80 -15.12 12.17 27.02
CA LEU A 80 -14.27 12.06 25.84
C LEU A 80 -14.90 12.73 24.60
N LEU A 81 -14.11 13.53 23.89
CA LEU A 81 -14.44 14.04 22.56
C LEU A 81 -13.45 13.45 21.54
N LEU A 82 -13.98 12.77 20.53
CA LEU A 82 -13.25 12.26 19.37
C LEU A 82 -13.46 13.21 18.19
N TYR A 83 -12.39 13.63 17.52
CA TYR A 83 -12.46 14.46 16.31
C TYR A 83 -11.32 14.13 15.34
N THR A 84 -11.44 14.57 14.08
CA THR A 84 -10.45 14.24 13.05
C THR A 84 -9.29 15.20 13.03
N GLY A 85 -9.48 16.52 13.15
CA GLY A 85 -8.37 17.47 13.21
C GLY A 85 -8.78 18.89 12.87
N ASP A 86 -7.88 19.86 13.05
CA ASP A 86 -8.20 21.29 12.90
C ASP A 86 -8.61 21.69 11.47
N THR A 87 -8.17 20.94 10.46
CA THR A 87 -8.58 21.16 9.05
C THR A 87 -10.05 20.81 8.82
N MET A 88 -10.58 19.81 9.54
CA MET A 88 -11.94 19.31 9.37
C MET A 88 -12.89 19.95 10.39
N GLU A 89 -12.48 20.07 11.64
CA GLU A 89 -13.28 20.63 12.73
C GLU A 89 -12.58 21.83 13.40
N PRO A 90 -12.35 22.96 12.69
CA PRO A 90 -11.57 24.10 13.21
C PRO A 90 -12.17 24.74 14.48
N TRP A 91 -13.46 24.52 14.75
CA TRP A 91 -14.12 24.98 15.96
C TRP A 91 -13.61 24.28 17.23
N VAL A 92 -13.02 23.08 17.11
CA VAL A 92 -12.49 22.32 18.26
C VAL A 92 -11.30 23.04 18.89
N ALA A 93 -10.45 23.70 18.10
CA ALA A 93 -9.33 24.50 18.61
C ALA A 93 -9.78 25.62 19.58
N ASN A 94 -10.98 26.18 19.35
CA ASN A 94 -11.55 27.20 20.24
C ASN A 94 -12.05 26.64 21.58
N LEU A 95 -12.24 25.32 21.69
CA LEU A 95 -12.58 24.64 22.94
C LEU A 95 -11.35 24.35 23.81
N ILE A 96 -10.17 24.11 23.19
CA ILE A 96 -8.96 23.60 23.86
C ILE A 96 -8.12 24.73 24.53
N SER A 97 -8.72 25.88 24.83
CA SER A 97 -7.99 26.93 25.58
C SER A 97 -7.53 26.41 26.97
N PRO A 98 -6.25 26.56 27.37
CA PRO A 98 -5.62 25.85 28.51
C PRO A 98 -6.22 26.06 29.91
N THR A 99 -7.29 26.85 30.04
CA THR A 99 -7.87 27.29 31.31
C THR A 99 -9.22 26.66 31.65
N GLN A 100 -9.82 25.80 30.81
CA GLN A 100 -11.18 25.34 31.05
C GLN A 100 -11.34 23.82 30.92
N ASN A 101 -11.68 23.23 32.06
CA ASN A 101 -12.13 21.86 32.34
C ASN A 101 -11.05 20.77 32.49
N ARG A 102 -11.04 20.12 33.66
CA ARG A 102 -10.12 19.02 34.01
C ARG A 102 -10.67 17.63 33.65
N ARG A 103 -11.93 17.55 33.20
CA ARG A 103 -12.66 16.29 33.02
C ARG A 103 -12.74 15.82 31.56
N LEU A 104 -12.94 16.73 30.61
CA LEU A 104 -13.03 16.38 29.20
C LEU A 104 -11.65 16.02 28.64
N ARG A 105 -11.49 14.79 28.16
CA ARG A 105 -10.38 14.42 27.28
C ARG A 105 -10.76 14.71 25.83
N VAL A 106 -9.87 15.35 25.09
CA VAL A 106 -10.05 15.64 23.67
C VAL A 106 -9.00 14.87 22.89
N LEU A 107 -9.45 14.03 21.95
CA LEU A 107 -8.60 13.14 21.17
C LEU A 107 -8.71 13.46 19.69
N ASP A 108 -7.59 13.94 19.16
CA ASP A 108 -7.37 14.25 17.74
C ASP A 108 -6.89 12.99 17.02
N LEU A 109 -7.74 12.44 16.17
CA LEU A 109 -7.45 11.19 15.46
C LEU A 109 -6.58 11.39 14.22
N SER A 110 -6.23 12.62 13.83
CA SER A 110 -5.26 12.87 12.75
C SER A 110 -3.80 12.76 13.16
N ARG A 111 -3.49 12.77 14.46
CA ARG A 111 -2.10 12.93 14.93
C ARG A 111 -1.16 11.80 14.54
N ASN A 112 -1.66 10.58 14.55
CA ASN A 112 -0.85 9.37 14.36
C ASN A 112 -1.12 8.66 13.01
N VAL A 113 -1.98 9.24 12.17
CA VAL A 113 -2.26 8.68 10.84
C VAL A 113 -1.29 9.24 9.79
N HIS A 114 -1.15 8.52 8.68
CA HIS A 114 -0.41 9.06 7.54
C HIS A 114 -1.25 10.15 6.88
N LEU A 115 -0.76 11.39 6.83
CA LEU A 115 -1.41 12.53 6.20
C LEU A 115 -0.90 12.75 4.77
N ILE A 116 -1.80 13.08 3.85
CA ILE A 116 -1.44 13.50 2.49
C ILE A 116 -1.75 14.99 2.31
N GLY A 117 -0.81 15.72 1.71
CA GLY A 117 -1.01 17.13 1.36
C GLY A 117 -2.08 17.29 0.27
N PHE A 118 -2.67 18.48 0.15
CA PHE A 118 -3.52 18.81 -0.99
C PHE A 118 -2.72 18.72 -2.29
N GLN A 119 -2.84 17.59 -2.98
CA GLN A 119 -2.49 17.50 -4.38
C GLN A 119 -3.64 18.11 -5.17
N ALA A 120 -3.45 19.33 -5.68
CA ALA A 120 -4.27 19.79 -6.79
C ALA A 120 -4.18 18.69 -7.85
N SER A 121 -5.33 18.17 -8.27
CA SER A 121 -5.53 17.27 -9.42
C SER A 121 -4.32 17.33 -10.35
N THR A 122 -3.66 16.19 -10.54
CA THR A 122 -2.56 16.05 -11.48
C THR A 122 -2.95 16.70 -12.79
N THR A 123 -2.38 17.88 -12.99
CA THR A 123 -2.25 18.51 -14.29
C THR A 123 -1.30 17.59 -15.05
N MET A 124 -1.76 17.10 -16.19
CA MET A 124 -0.84 16.61 -17.22
C MET A 124 0.24 17.69 -17.47
N PRO A 125 1.45 17.33 -17.90
CA PRO A 125 2.48 18.32 -18.21
C PRO A 125 1.92 19.37 -19.18
N ASP A 126 2.23 20.64 -18.90
CA ASP A 126 1.91 21.82 -19.70
C ASP A 126 1.88 21.51 -21.21
N ASP A 127 0.75 21.79 -21.86
CA ASP A 127 0.79 22.23 -23.25
C ASP A 127 0.19 23.64 -23.36
N HIS A 128 1.03 24.54 -23.85
CA HIS A 128 0.72 25.94 -24.00
C HIS A 128 -0.21 26.15 -25.19
N ASN A 129 -1.33 26.81 -24.92
CA ASN A 129 -2.24 27.40 -25.88
C ASN A 129 -1.52 28.39 -26.82
N HIS A 130 -1.53 28.16 -28.14
CA HIS A 130 -2.12 29.05 -29.16
C HIS A 130 -1.71 28.65 -30.59
N ASP A 131 -2.71 28.64 -31.48
CA ASP A 131 -2.67 28.79 -32.94
C ASP A 131 -1.29 28.92 -33.60
N HIS A 132 -0.95 27.99 -34.50
CA HIS A 132 -0.49 28.31 -35.85
C HIS A 132 -0.46 27.04 -36.73
N ASP A 133 -1.09 27.12 -37.91
CA ASP A 133 -0.87 26.22 -39.04
C ASP A 133 0.63 26.00 -39.28
N HIS A 134 1.16 24.85 -38.89
CA HIS A 134 2.44 24.35 -39.40
C HIS A 134 2.35 22.84 -39.62
N GLU A 135 2.71 22.42 -40.84
CA GLU A 135 2.88 21.05 -41.27
C GLU A 135 3.91 20.33 -40.38
N HIS A 136 3.45 19.62 -39.35
CA HIS A 136 4.26 18.68 -38.59
C HIS A 136 3.93 17.24 -39.03
N GLU A 137 4.25 16.92 -40.28
CA GLU A 137 4.03 15.59 -40.85
C GLU A 137 5.01 14.51 -40.31
N ASP A 138 5.95 14.90 -39.42
CA ASP A 138 7.14 14.10 -39.04
C ASP A 138 7.35 13.92 -37.51
N GLU A 139 6.48 14.42 -36.62
CA GLU A 139 6.60 14.07 -35.19
C GLU A 139 6.13 12.63 -34.93
N ILE A 140 6.88 11.85 -34.14
CA ILE A 140 6.51 10.46 -33.80
C ILE A 140 5.54 10.46 -32.62
N GLY A 141 4.37 9.86 -32.80
CA GLY A 141 3.39 9.57 -31.75
C GLY A 141 3.67 8.26 -31.01
N ALA A 142 4.21 7.25 -31.69
CA ALA A 142 4.67 6.00 -31.07
C ALA A 142 5.84 5.35 -31.82
N PHE A 143 6.79 4.80 -31.06
CA PHE A 143 7.88 3.96 -31.56
C PHE A 143 7.85 2.62 -30.83
N GLU A 144 7.47 1.55 -31.52
CA GLU A 144 7.33 0.20 -30.96
C GLU A 144 8.33 -0.75 -31.60
N LEU A 145 8.93 -1.64 -30.82
CA LEU A 145 9.81 -2.72 -31.26
C LEU A 145 9.05 -4.03 -31.31
N LEU A 146 9.21 -4.76 -32.41
CA LEU A 146 8.53 -6.02 -32.67
C LEU A 146 9.54 -7.16 -32.82
N ASP A 147 9.37 -8.26 -32.08
CA ASP A 147 10.19 -9.46 -32.26
C ASP A 147 9.71 -10.24 -33.50
N ARG A 148 10.59 -10.33 -34.49
CA ARG A 148 10.30 -11.04 -35.75
C ARG A 148 10.45 -12.54 -35.63
N GLN A 149 11.11 -13.05 -34.59
CA GLN A 149 11.25 -14.47 -34.35
C GLN A 149 9.98 -15.08 -33.73
N ASP A 150 9.15 -14.25 -33.07
CA ASP A 150 7.87 -14.64 -32.46
C ASP A 150 6.67 -13.96 -33.13
N GLY A 151 6.56 -14.08 -34.46
CA GLY A 151 5.36 -13.67 -35.20
C GLY A 151 5.04 -12.17 -35.21
N GLY A 152 5.96 -11.30 -34.75
CA GLY A 152 5.77 -9.85 -34.70
C GLY A 152 5.22 -9.33 -33.36
N ALA A 153 5.38 -10.08 -32.26
CA ALA A 153 4.96 -9.64 -30.93
C ALA A 153 5.68 -8.33 -30.52
N LYS A 154 4.93 -7.40 -29.90
CA LYS A 154 5.49 -6.15 -29.38
C LYS A 154 6.28 -6.41 -28.09
N ILE A 155 7.55 -6.06 -28.08
CA ILE A 155 8.45 -6.31 -26.93
C ILE A 155 8.79 -5.06 -26.13
N ALA A 156 8.78 -3.88 -26.76
CA ALA A 156 9.02 -2.61 -26.08
C ALA A 156 8.45 -1.43 -26.88
N TYR A 157 8.18 -0.31 -26.23
CA TYR A 157 7.77 0.93 -26.90
C TYR A 157 8.20 2.18 -26.12
N VAL A 158 8.32 3.33 -26.80
CA VAL A 158 8.67 4.61 -26.18
C VAL A 158 7.42 5.45 -25.94
N HIS A 159 7.23 5.91 -24.71
CA HIS A 159 6.19 6.87 -24.33
C HIS A 159 6.74 7.86 -23.29
N GLY A 160 6.36 9.14 -23.36
CA GLY A 160 6.82 10.17 -22.41
C GLY A 160 8.35 10.29 -22.28
N GLY A 161 9.10 10.00 -23.35
CA GLY A 161 10.57 10.08 -23.36
C GLY A 161 11.30 8.94 -22.65
N HIS A 162 10.63 7.82 -22.34
CA HIS A 162 11.27 6.63 -21.75
C HIS A 162 10.69 5.34 -22.35
N TRP A 163 11.36 4.22 -22.10
CA TRP A 163 10.95 2.90 -22.57
C TRP A 163 9.96 2.23 -21.61
N HIS A 164 8.95 1.59 -22.19
CA HIS A 164 8.16 0.54 -21.54
C HIS A 164 8.51 -0.80 -22.19
N GLY A 165 8.87 -1.79 -21.38
CA GLY A 165 9.41 -3.07 -21.85
C GLY A 165 10.94 -3.08 -21.99
N SER A 166 11.50 -4.23 -22.32
CA SER A 166 12.95 -4.46 -22.43
C SER A 166 13.25 -5.41 -23.58
N LEU A 167 14.49 -5.42 -24.06
CA LEU A 167 14.95 -6.44 -25.00
C LEU A 167 15.17 -7.78 -24.27
N PRO A 168 14.93 -8.91 -24.95
CA PRO A 168 15.32 -10.20 -24.42
C PRO A 168 16.85 -10.30 -24.31
N ASN A 169 17.33 -11.07 -23.33
CA ASN A 169 18.76 -11.37 -23.18
C ASN A 169 19.29 -12.09 -24.42
N ILE A 170 20.47 -11.69 -24.89
CA ILE A 170 21.11 -12.25 -26.09
C ILE A 170 22.24 -13.17 -25.64
N ASP A 171 22.22 -14.44 -26.00
CA ASP A 171 23.37 -15.31 -25.75
C ASP A 171 24.59 -14.86 -26.57
N VAL A 172 25.80 -15.12 -26.07
CA VAL A 172 27.03 -14.95 -26.86
C VAL A 172 26.94 -15.80 -28.13
N ASP A 173 27.35 -15.23 -29.26
CA ASP A 173 27.23 -15.80 -30.61
C ASP A 173 25.77 -16.01 -31.11
N SER A 174 24.77 -15.55 -30.36
CA SER A 174 23.36 -15.49 -30.78
C SER A 174 22.95 -14.08 -31.19
N HIS A 175 21.72 -13.93 -31.68
CA HIS A 175 21.18 -12.65 -32.11
C HIS A 175 19.65 -12.56 -32.02
N VAL A 176 19.16 -11.34 -31.87
CA VAL A 176 17.72 -11.01 -31.99
C VAL A 176 17.45 -10.32 -33.33
N SER A 177 16.22 -10.43 -33.82
CA SER A 177 15.76 -9.77 -35.05
C SER A 177 14.55 -8.89 -34.75
N LEU A 178 14.73 -7.59 -34.84
CA LEU A 178 13.74 -6.63 -34.37
C LEU A 178 13.22 -5.79 -35.55
N GLY A 179 11.92 -5.84 -35.77
CA GLY A 179 11.21 -4.84 -36.57
C GLY A 179 10.84 -3.63 -35.70
N ALA A 180 10.30 -2.60 -36.33
CA ALA A 180 9.67 -1.51 -35.60
C ALA A 180 8.33 -1.15 -36.24
N HIS A 181 7.41 -0.66 -35.41
CA HIS A 181 6.17 -0.05 -35.83
C HIS A 181 6.23 1.42 -35.39
N ILE A 182 6.12 2.33 -36.36
CA ILE A 182 6.32 3.76 -36.16
C ILE A 182 5.05 4.48 -36.59
N VAL A 183 4.48 5.23 -35.66
CA VAL A 183 3.26 6.00 -35.87
C VAL A 183 3.59 7.47 -35.68
N SER A 184 3.25 8.33 -36.64
CA SER A 184 3.39 9.78 -36.45
C SER A 184 2.33 10.34 -35.49
N ALA A 185 2.52 11.55 -35.00
CA ALA A 185 1.64 12.23 -34.06
C ALA A 185 0.21 12.43 -34.62
N ASP A 186 0.01 12.24 -35.93
CA ASP A 186 -1.28 12.24 -36.63
C ASP A 186 -1.88 10.83 -36.84
N ASP A 187 -1.41 9.82 -36.11
CA ASP A 187 -1.82 8.41 -36.18
C ASP A 187 -1.60 7.72 -37.54
N ARG A 188 -0.69 8.24 -38.38
CA ARG A 188 -0.28 7.54 -39.62
C ARG A 188 0.86 6.56 -39.36
N GLU A 189 0.57 5.29 -39.58
CA GLU A 189 1.57 4.22 -39.61
C GLU A 189 2.56 4.42 -40.77
N ARG A 190 3.85 4.22 -40.47
CA ARG A 190 4.94 4.28 -41.44
C ARG A 190 5.43 2.87 -41.73
N GLU A 191 5.03 2.35 -42.88
CA GLU A 191 5.55 1.08 -43.39
C GLU A 191 7.06 1.19 -43.61
N LEU A 192 7.83 0.29 -42.98
CA LEU A 192 9.28 0.22 -43.11
C LEU A 192 9.63 -0.56 -44.38
N ASP A 193 9.97 0.16 -45.45
CA ASP A 193 10.36 -0.42 -46.74
C ASP A 193 11.87 -0.54 -46.93
N GLY A 194 12.67 0.03 -46.00
CA GLY A 194 14.13 0.02 -46.01
C GLY A 194 14.78 1.09 -46.90
N ASP A 195 14.03 1.70 -47.82
CA ASP A 195 14.54 2.72 -48.76
C ASP A 195 14.08 4.14 -48.38
N VAL A 196 12.79 4.30 -48.12
CA VAL A 196 12.13 5.57 -47.75
C VAL A 196 11.98 5.65 -46.24
N ASN A 197 11.53 4.58 -45.58
CA ASN A 197 11.45 4.49 -44.13
C ASN A 197 12.26 3.29 -43.64
N ALA A 198 13.21 3.56 -42.76
CA ALA A 198 14.06 2.54 -42.18
C ALA A 198 14.16 2.70 -40.66
N VAL A 199 14.31 1.57 -39.97
CA VAL A 199 14.77 1.49 -38.59
C VAL A 199 16.26 1.16 -38.58
N THR A 200 16.99 1.85 -37.72
CA THR A 200 18.41 1.59 -37.48
C THR A 200 18.69 1.50 -35.99
N VAL A 201 19.74 0.80 -35.61
CA VAL A 201 20.25 0.68 -34.24
C VAL A 201 21.73 1.06 -34.22
N SER A 202 22.14 1.77 -33.17
CA SER A 202 23.52 2.19 -32.91
C SER A 202 23.82 2.19 -31.40
N LEU A 203 25.10 2.18 -31.02
CA LEU A 203 25.48 2.33 -29.61
C LEU A 203 25.13 3.74 -29.12
N ALA A 204 24.62 3.83 -27.89
CA ALA A 204 24.38 5.11 -27.23
C ALA A 204 25.70 5.82 -26.88
N ASP A 205 25.66 7.13 -26.68
CA ASP A 205 26.83 7.90 -26.26
C ASP A 205 27.38 7.39 -24.92
N GLY A 206 28.66 7.00 -24.91
CA GLY A 206 29.33 6.45 -23.73
C GLY A 206 29.02 4.98 -23.42
N ALA A 207 28.30 4.28 -24.29
CA ALA A 207 28.02 2.86 -24.13
C ALA A 207 29.29 1.99 -24.26
N ALA A 208 29.27 0.82 -23.60
CA ALA A 208 30.37 -0.13 -23.68
C ALA A 208 30.49 -0.74 -25.09
N GLU A 209 31.64 -0.56 -25.73
CA GLU A 209 31.96 -1.16 -27.02
C GLU A 209 32.38 -2.63 -26.89
N GLY A 210 32.20 -3.42 -27.94
CA GLY A 210 32.66 -4.82 -28.00
C GLY A 210 31.73 -5.86 -27.35
N ILE A 211 30.62 -5.44 -26.74
CA ILE A 211 29.61 -6.35 -26.17
C ILE A 211 28.66 -6.90 -27.24
N VAL A 212 28.26 -6.06 -28.21
CA VAL A 212 27.33 -6.41 -29.29
C VAL A 212 27.85 -6.03 -30.67
N GLU A 213 27.43 -6.77 -31.69
CA GLU A 213 27.50 -6.37 -33.11
C GLU A 213 26.10 -5.91 -33.57
N LEU A 214 26.01 -4.73 -34.17
CA LEU A 214 24.77 -4.13 -34.66
C LEU A 214 24.71 -4.18 -36.18
N VAL A 215 23.67 -4.77 -36.75
CA VAL A 215 23.47 -4.89 -38.20
C VAL A 215 22.13 -4.28 -38.60
N ASN A 216 22.17 -3.28 -39.47
CA ASN A 216 21.00 -2.55 -39.95
C ASN A 216 20.59 -3.04 -41.34
N HIS A 217 19.34 -3.53 -41.48
CA HIS A 217 18.78 -3.99 -42.75
C HIS A 217 17.80 -3.00 -43.39
N GLY A 218 17.36 -1.99 -42.64
CA GLY A 218 16.42 -0.98 -43.10
C GLY A 218 15.02 -1.27 -42.58
N ASP A 219 14.39 -2.36 -43.00
CA ASP A 219 13.07 -2.78 -42.51
C ASP A 219 13.11 -3.44 -41.11
N HIS A 220 14.30 -3.88 -40.69
CA HIS A 220 14.58 -4.45 -39.38
C HIS A 220 16.06 -4.30 -39.01
N VAL A 221 16.39 -4.68 -37.78
CA VAL A 221 17.77 -4.72 -37.27
C VAL A 221 18.09 -6.06 -36.62
N HIS A 222 19.38 -6.37 -36.58
CA HIS A 222 19.92 -7.46 -35.77
C HIS A 222 20.90 -6.92 -34.73
N ILE A 223 20.79 -7.46 -33.52
CA ILE A 223 21.74 -7.24 -32.43
C ILE A 223 22.33 -8.61 -32.11
N ARG A 224 23.64 -8.78 -32.29
CA ARG A 224 24.34 -10.03 -31.98
C ARG A 224 25.17 -9.89 -30.72
N GLY A 225 25.14 -10.88 -29.85
CA GLY A 225 25.99 -10.94 -28.67
C GLY A 225 27.42 -11.35 -29.03
N LEU A 226 28.42 -10.55 -28.63
CA LEU A 226 29.83 -10.85 -28.86
C LEU A 226 30.56 -11.29 -27.58
N GLN A 227 30.20 -10.70 -26.44
CA GLN A 227 30.84 -10.96 -25.16
C GLN A 227 29.86 -10.68 -24.02
N ASP A 228 29.95 -11.46 -22.94
CA ASP A 228 29.21 -11.25 -21.69
C ASP A 228 29.32 -9.80 -21.18
N GLY A 229 28.18 -9.21 -20.82
CA GLY A 229 28.08 -7.88 -20.25
C GLY A 229 26.83 -7.13 -20.69
N HIS A 230 26.75 -5.85 -20.31
CA HIS A 230 25.66 -4.97 -20.69
C HIS A 230 26.20 -3.80 -21.52
N THR A 231 25.43 -3.35 -22.49
CA THR A 231 25.67 -2.11 -23.22
C THR A 231 24.36 -1.37 -23.46
N HIS A 232 24.42 -0.17 -24.01
CA HIS A 232 23.24 0.64 -24.30
C HIS A 232 23.17 0.96 -25.79
N VAL A 233 21.99 0.78 -26.37
CA VAL A 233 21.72 1.06 -27.79
C VAL A 233 20.61 2.10 -27.91
N VAL A 234 20.60 2.82 -29.03
CA VAL A 234 19.48 3.68 -29.43
C VAL A 234 18.97 3.20 -30.78
N PHE A 235 17.65 3.23 -30.94
CA PHE A 235 17.00 2.99 -32.22
C PHE A 235 16.68 4.33 -32.87
N SER A 236 16.73 4.37 -34.19
CA SER A 236 16.46 5.60 -34.94
C SER A 236 15.59 5.31 -36.15
N TRP A 237 14.59 6.17 -36.32
CA TRP A 237 13.83 6.26 -37.56
C TRP A 237 14.61 7.08 -38.56
N VAL A 238 14.86 6.47 -39.73
CA VAL A 238 15.52 7.11 -40.86
C VAL A 238 14.49 7.28 -41.97
N HIS A 239 14.23 8.52 -42.36
CA HIS A 239 13.37 8.84 -43.50
C HIS A 239 14.22 9.42 -44.63
N ARG A 240 14.25 8.74 -45.78
CA ARG A 240 15.03 9.13 -46.98
C ARG A 240 16.52 9.39 -46.69
N GLY A 241 17.11 8.59 -45.83
CA GLY A 241 18.53 8.67 -45.46
C GLY A 241 18.87 9.68 -44.36
N GLU A 242 17.88 10.40 -43.80
CA GLU A 242 18.07 11.32 -42.68
C GLU A 242 17.42 10.75 -41.41
N VAL A 243 18.15 10.78 -40.29
CA VAL A 243 17.60 10.41 -38.98
C VAL A 243 16.55 11.46 -38.57
N ARG A 244 15.31 11.02 -38.41
CA ARG A 244 14.16 11.87 -38.01
C ARG A 244 13.85 11.78 -36.53
N TYR A 245 14.12 10.64 -35.92
CA TYR A 245 13.89 10.41 -34.50
C TYR A 245 14.89 9.41 -33.97
N THR A 246 15.33 9.61 -32.73
CA THR A 246 16.19 8.69 -31.99
C THR A 246 15.54 8.45 -30.63
N THR A 247 15.39 7.18 -30.27
CA THR A 247 14.82 6.76 -28.99
C THR A 247 15.76 7.12 -27.83
N PRO A 248 15.26 7.15 -26.59
CA PRO A 248 16.11 7.02 -25.40
C PRO A 248 17.00 5.77 -25.49
N ALA A 249 18.11 5.76 -24.76
CA ALA A 249 18.98 4.59 -24.69
C ALA A 249 18.26 3.41 -24.02
N MET A 250 18.50 2.21 -24.52
CA MET A 250 17.95 0.95 -24.04
C MET A 250 19.10 -0.01 -23.73
N THR A 251 19.00 -0.71 -22.60
CA THR A 251 20.00 -1.70 -22.21
C THR A 251 19.88 -2.97 -23.07
N VAL A 252 21.01 -3.45 -23.57
CA VAL A 252 21.17 -4.78 -24.15
C VAL A 252 22.08 -5.59 -23.23
N THR A 253 21.61 -6.77 -22.86
CA THR A 253 22.36 -7.73 -22.05
C THR A 253 22.82 -8.89 -22.93
N VAL A 254 24.10 -9.20 -22.87
CA VAL A 254 24.71 -10.35 -23.55
C VAL A 254 25.27 -11.31 -22.50
N GLY A 255 25.02 -12.61 -22.68
CA GLY A 255 25.70 -13.66 -21.89
C GLY A 255 25.20 -13.82 -20.44
N ASP A 256 24.05 -13.22 -20.12
CA ASP A 256 23.37 -13.47 -18.85
C ASP A 256 22.64 -14.80 -18.94
N HIS A 257 23.33 -15.87 -18.54
CA HIS A 257 22.73 -17.18 -18.34
C HIS A 257 21.96 -17.23 -17.02
N ASP A 258 20.85 -16.49 -17.00
CA ASP A 258 19.70 -16.78 -16.14
C ASP A 258 18.46 -16.98 -17.05
N HIS A 259 18.58 -17.89 -18.02
CA HIS A 259 17.43 -18.37 -18.78
C HIS A 259 16.58 -19.27 -17.88
N GLN A 260 15.61 -18.66 -17.21
CA GLN A 260 14.40 -19.37 -16.78
C GLN A 260 13.36 -19.26 -17.91
N PRO A 261 13.02 -20.33 -18.64
CA PRO A 261 11.87 -20.39 -19.53
C PRO A 261 10.63 -19.77 -18.88
N GLU A 262 9.97 -18.87 -19.60
CA GLU A 262 8.76 -18.20 -19.11
C GLU A 262 7.74 -19.23 -18.64
N ILE A 263 7.54 -19.23 -17.33
CA ILE A 263 6.50 -19.98 -16.65
C ILE A 263 5.31 -19.02 -16.50
N GLY A 264 4.11 -19.46 -16.87
CA GLY A 264 2.88 -18.73 -16.60
C GLY A 264 2.49 -18.79 -15.12
N ALA A 265 2.82 -19.88 -14.43
CA ALA A 265 2.69 -20.01 -12.97
C ALA A 265 3.59 -21.13 -12.42
N PHE A 266 4.26 -20.86 -11.30
CA PHE A 266 4.92 -21.88 -10.48
C PHE A 266 4.33 -21.83 -9.07
N GLU A 267 3.55 -22.83 -8.69
CA GLU A 267 2.90 -22.91 -7.38
C GLU A 267 3.39 -24.13 -6.60
N LEU A 268 3.65 -23.96 -5.30
CA LEU A 268 4.01 -25.04 -4.39
C LEU A 268 2.78 -25.55 -3.65
N LEU A 269 2.60 -26.87 -3.66
CA LEU A 269 1.46 -27.53 -3.04
C LEU A 269 1.90 -28.39 -1.86
N ASN A 270 1.23 -28.25 -0.71
CA ASN A 270 1.46 -29.08 0.44
C ASN A 270 0.88 -30.47 0.23
N ARG A 271 1.70 -31.52 0.17
CA ARG A 271 1.19 -32.88 0.01
C ARG A 271 0.70 -33.50 1.31
N GLN A 272 1.04 -32.90 2.45
CA GLN A 272 0.70 -33.44 3.76
C GLN A 272 -0.75 -33.09 4.17
N ASP A 273 -1.39 -32.11 3.53
CA ASP A 273 -2.76 -31.68 3.83
C ASP A 273 -3.77 -31.87 2.68
N GLY A 274 -3.39 -32.62 1.64
CA GLY A 274 -4.24 -32.90 0.50
C GLY A 274 -4.08 -31.94 -0.68
N GLY A 275 -3.05 -31.08 -0.68
CA GLY A 275 -2.63 -30.29 -1.84
C GLY A 275 -2.89 -28.79 -1.73
N SER A 276 -2.91 -28.23 -0.50
CA SER A 276 -3.14 -26.79 -0.34
C SER A 276 -2.01 -25.97 -0.98
N LYS A 277 -2.34 -24.82 -1.57
CA LYS A 277 -1.33 -23.90 -2.13
C LYS A 277 -0.59 -23.18 -0.99
N ILE A 278 0.72 -23.37 -0.91
CA ILE A 278 1.58 -22.74 0.12
C ILE A 278 2.13 -21.41 -0.37
N ALA A 279 2.65 -21.39 -1.59
CA ALA A 279 3.32 -20.25 -2.17
C ALA A 279 3.31 -20.34 -3.69
N TYR A 280 3.46 -19.20 -4.36
CA TYR A 280 3.61 -19.14 -5.81
C TYR A 280 4.56 -18.02 -6.21
N VAL A 281 5.15 -18.13 -7.41
CA VAL A 281 6.03 -17.09 -7.96
C VAL A 281 5.23 -16.16 -8.87
N HIS A 282 5.38 -14.86 -8.67
CA HIS A 282 4.91 -13.82 -9.57
C HIS A 282 6.02 -12.78 -9.80
N GLY A 283 6.33 -12.50 -11.07
CA GLY A 283 7.53 -11.73 -11.41
C GLY A 283 8.81 -12.39 -10.86
N LEU A 284 9.58 -11.64 -10.07
CA LEU A 284 10.84 -12.10 -9.46
C LEU A 284 10.72 -12.41 -7.96
N HIS A 285 9.50 -12.57 -7.42
CA HIS A 285 9.31 -12.80 -5.99
C HIS A 285 8.29 -13.89 -5.69
N TRP A 286 8.39 -14.43 -4.48
CA TRP A 286 7.42 -15.35 -3.92
C TRP A 286 6.28 -14.59 -3.27
N HIS A 287 5.06 -15.06 -3.50
CA HIS A 287 3.91 -14.83 -2.64
C HIS A 287 3.71 -16.06 -1.77
N GLY A 288 3.60 -15.86 -0.45
CA GLY A 288 3.56 -16.95 0.54
C GLY A 288 4.95 -17.37 1.02
N SER A 289 4.98 -18.32 1.97
CA SER A 289 6.21 -18.79 2.62
C SER A 289 6.12 -20.26 2.99
N LEU A 290 7.25 -20.97 3.03
CA LEU A 290 7.28 -22.36 3.49
C LEU A 290 6.96 -22.46 4.99
N PRO A 291 6.23 -23.49 5.42
CA PRO A 291 6.16 -23.87 6.82
C PRO A 291 7.54 -24.14 7.40
N ILE A 292 7.70 -23.89 8.70
CA ILE A 292 8.91 -24.26 9.44
C ILE A 292 9.06 -25.78 9.43
N VAL A 293 10.27 -26.27 9.20
CA VAL A 293 10.59 -27.70 9.22
C VAL A 293 11.23 -28.04 10.57
N ASP A 294 10.60 -28.93 11.35
CA ASP A 294 11.22 -29.44 12.58
C ASP A 294 12.52 -30.19 12.27
N VAL A 295 13.51 -30.11 13.17
CA VAL A 295 14.69 -30.98 13.13
C VAL A 295 14.24 -32.45 13.18
N ASP A 296 14.84 -33.28 12.33
CA ASP A 296 14.48 -34.69 12.11
C ASP A 296 13.07 -34.92 11.50
N SER A 297 12.37 -33.86 11.10
CA SER A 297 11.12 -33.91 10.34
C SER A 297 11.32 -33.47 8.89
N HIS A 298 10.26 -33.53 8.09
CA HIS A 298 10.31 -33.13 6.70
C HIS A 298 9.01 -32.52 6.19
N LEU A 299 9.17 -31.60 5.24
CA LEU A 299 8.09 -31.08 4.40
C LEU A 299 8.02 -31.90 3.11
N SER A 300 6.81 -32.12 2.57
CA SER A 300 6.58 -32.79 1.29
C SER A 300 5.82 -31.85 0.36
N LEU A 301 6.47 -31.42 -0.71
CA LEU A 301 5.96 -30.39 -1.60
C LEU A 301 5.79 -30.94 -3.01
N GLY A 302 4.59 -30.83 -3.55
CA GLY A 302 4.36 -30.91 -4.99
C GLY A 302 4.50 -29.53 -5.62
N ALA A 303 4.38 -29.47 -6.95
CA ALA A 303 4.25 -28.21 -7.65
C ALA A 303 3.17 -28.28 -8.73
N HIS A 304 2.50 -27.16 -8.96
CA HIS A 304 1.66 -26.93 -10.13
C HIS A 304 2.37 -25.94 -11.04
N ILE A 305 2.62 -26.36 -12.28
CA ILE A 305 3.46 -25.65 -13.24
C ILE A 305 2.65 -25.39 -14.51
N VAL A 306 2.51 -24.13 -14.86
CA VAL A 306 1.87 -23.69 -16.11
C VAL A 306 2.93 -23.00 -16.94
N SER A 307 3.15 -23.41 -18.19
CA SER A 307 4.04 -22.69 -19.09
C SER A 307 3.40 -21.41 -19.64
N ALA A 308 4.20 -20.50 -20.20
CA ALA A 308 3.71 -19.24 -20.78
C ALA A 308 2.59 -19.42 -21.84
N ASP A 309 2.53 -20.58 -22.52
CA ASP A 309 1.44 -20.92 -23.45
C ASP A 309 0.12 -21.34 -22.77
N GLY A 310 0.03 -21.22 -21.44
CA GLY A 310 -1.14 -21.56 -20.63
C GLY A 310 -1.35 -23.06 -20.43
N ARG A 311 -0.39 -23.91 -20.81
CA ARG A 311 -0.50 -25.37 -20.63
C ARG A 311 0.07 -25.81 -19.29
N GLU A 312 -0.75 -26.54 -18.54
CA GLU A 312 -0.32 -27.25 -17.34
C GLU A 312 0.68 -28.36 -17.69
N ARG A 313 1.72 -28.49 -16.85
CA ARG A 313 2.77 -29.49 -16.96
C ARG A 313 2.57 -30.52 -15.86
N GLU A 314 1.91 -31.61 -16.21
CA GLU A 314 1.75 -32.75 -15.33
C GLU A 314 3.13 -33.31 -14.97
N LEU A 315 3.43 -33.34 -13.67
CA LEU A 315 4.67 -33.88 -13.12
C LEU A 315 4.57 -35.39 -13.00
N ASP A 316 5.66 -36.09 -13.30
CA ASP A 316 5.69 -37.55 -13.25
C ASP A 316 6.59 -38.07 -12.12
N SER A 317 6.14 -39.16 -11.48
CA SER A 317 6.79 -39.72 -10.29
C SER A 317 8.17 -40.35 -10.56
N GLU A 318 8.51 -40.60 -11.82
CA GLU A 318 9.83 -41.11 -12.21
C GLU A 318 10.79 -39.98 -12.60
N GLY A 319 10.27 -38.76 -12.79
CA GLY A 319 10.99 -37.58 -13.26
C GLY A 319 11.51 -37.69 -14.70
N GLU A 320 10.92 -38.56 -15.53
CA GLU A 320 11.37 -38.81 -16.90
C GLU A 320 11.01 -37.66 -17.86
N VAL A 321 9.86 -37.01 -17.66
CA VAL A 321 9.33 -35.99 -18.59
C VAL A 321 9.23 -34.64 -17.92
N ASN A 322 8.53 -34.48 -16.81
CA ASN A 322 8.49 -33.26 -16.01
C ASN A 322 8.72 -33.60 -14.54
N ALA A 323 9.71 -32.94 -13.94
CA ALA A 323 10.01 -33.06 -12.54
C ALA A 323 10.08 -31.68 -11.87
N VAL A 324 9.67 -31.61 -10.62
CA VAL A 324 10.07 -30.57 -9.69
C VAL A 324 11.29 -31.04 -8.91
N THR A 325 12.27 -30.16 -8.78
CA THR A 325 13.48 -30.39 -8.00
C THR A 325 13.72 -29.24 -7.04
N VAL A 326 14.44 -29.48 -5.96
CA VAL A 326 14.87 -28.46 -5.01
C VAL A 326 16.37 -28.60 -4.78
N SER A 327 17.05 -27.46 -4.68
CA SER A 327 18.49 -27.37 -4.39
C SER A 327 18.78 -26.14 -3.52
N LEU A 328 19.94 -26.09 -2.88
CA LEU A 328 20.36 -24.91 -2.13
C LEU A 328 20.61 -23.74 -3.10
N ALA A 329 20.18 -22.54 -2.70
CA ALA A 329 20.46 -21.32 -3.45
C ALA A 329 21.97 -20.99 -3.41
N HIS A 330 22.44 -20.19 -4.37
CA HIS A 330 23.84 -19.76 -4.40
C HIS A 330 24.21 -18.98 -3.12
N GLY A 331 25.25 -19.42 -2.41
CA GLY A 331 25.70 -18.81 -1.16
C GLY A 331 24.85 -19.14 0.07
N ALA A 332 23.88 -20.04 -0.05
CA ALA A 332 23.06 -20.48 1.09
C ALA A 332 23.87 -21.32 2.10
N GLU A 333 23.47 -21.26 3.37
CA GLU A 333 24.11 -22.03 4.44
C GLU A 333 23.87 -23.54 4.26
N GLU A 334 24.96 -24.31 4.14
CA GLU A 334 24.92 -25.76 4.04
C GLU A 334 24.71 -26.42 5.42
N GLY A 335 24.14 -27.62 5.43
CA GLY A 335 24.00 -28.43 6.66
C GLY A 335 22.76 -28.13 7.52
N ILE A 336 21.94 -27.16 7.13
CA ILE A 336 20.66 -26.85 7.79
C ILE A 336 19.55 -27.82 7.34
N VAL A 337 19.49 -28.14 6.04
CA VAL A 337 18.49 -29.03 5.42
C VAL A 337 19.14 -30.18 4.65
N GLU A 338 18.44 -31.31 4.55
CA GLU A 338 18.66 -32.34 3.52
C GLU A 338 17.54 -32.24 2.48
N LEU A 339 17.91 -32.16 1.20
CA LEU A 339 16.99 -32.02 0.07
C LEU A 339 16.91 -33.32 -0.71
N VAL A 340 15.69 -33.83 -0.95
CA VAL A 340 15.45 -35.07 -1.70
C VAL A 340 14.44 -34.84 -2.80
N ASN A 341 14.80 -35.20 -4.04
CA ASN A 341 13.96 -35.02 -5.23
C ASN A 341 13.33 -36.35 -5.66
N HIS A 342 12.01 -36.35 -5.90
CA HIS A 342 11.23 -37.55 -6.25
C HIS A 342 10.52 -37.45 -7.61
N GLY A 343 10.80 -36.43 -8.42
CA GLY A 343 10.11 -36.22 -9.71
C GLY A 343 8.86 -35.37 -9.52
N ASP A 344 7.75 -35.96 -9.09
CA ASP A 344 6.47 -35.25 -8.89
C ASP A 344 6.38 -34.44 -7.59
N HIS A 345 7.38 -34.59 -6.72
CA HIS A 345 7.49 -33.86 -5.47
C HIS A 345 8.92 -33.81 -4.94
N VAL A 346 9.12 -33.00 -3.92
CA VAL A 346 10.38 -32.90 -3.18
C VAL A 346 10.15 -33.04 -1.68
N HIS A 347 11.20 -33.47 -0.98
CA HIS A 347 11.28 -33.42 0.46
C HIS A 347 12.39 -32.48 0.92
N ILE A 348 12.06 -31.66 1.91
CA ILE A 348 13.00 -30.81 2.62
C ILE A 348 13.01 -31.29 4.06
N ARG A 349 14.12 -31.89 4.49
CA ARG A 349 14.29 -32.45 5.84
C ARG A 349 15.13 -31.52 6.69
N GLY A 350 14.70 -31.28 7.92
CA GLY A 350 15.45 -30.46 8.87
C GLY A 350 16.60 -31.24 9.49
N LEU A 351 17.84 -30.77 9.35
CA LEU A 351 19.02 -31.40 9.97
C LEU A 351 19.48 -30.67 11.23
N GLN A 352 19.47 -29.34 11.20
CA GLN A 352 19.92 -28.50 12.30
C GLN A 352 19.13 -27.19 12.31
N ASN A 353 18.91 -26.64 13.51
CA ASN A 353 18.31 -25.31 13.66
C ASN A 353 19.07 -24.24 12.86
N GLY A 354 18.35 -23.44 12.08
CA GLY A 354 18.90 -22.35 11.29
C GLY A 354 17.99 -21.96 10.12
N GLN A 355 18.43 -21.00 9.34
CA GLN A 355 17.78 -20.63 8.08
C GLN A 355 18.73 -20.91 6.92
N THR A 356 18.18 -21.38 5.82
CA THR A 356 18.91 -21.51 4.57
C THR A 356 17.99 -21.13 3.43
N GLN A 357 18.54 -20.94 2.23
CA GLN A 357 17.75 -20.64 1.06
C GLN A 357 17.80 -21.79 0.07
N VAL A 358 16.65 -22.11 -0.50
CA VAL A 358 16.50 -23.13 -1.52
C VAL A 358 15.89 -22.51 -2.77
N VAL A 359 16.19 -23.09 -3.92
CA VAL A 359 15.52 -22.78 -5.18
C VAL A 359 14.79 -24.03 -5.66
N PHE A 360 13.56 -23.85 -6.15
CA PHE A 360 12.79 -24.91 -6.78
C PHE A 360 12.95 -24.82 -8.28
N SER A 361 13.04 -25.96 -8.95
CA SER A 361 13.36 -26.00 -10.36
C SER A 361 12.46 -26.95 -11.11
N TRP A 362 11.96 -26.49 -12.25
CA TRP A 362 11.30 -27.35 -13.23
C TRP A 362 12.36 -28.00 -14.10
N VAL A 363 12.35 -29.32 -14.19
CA VAL A 363 13.19 -30.09 -15.09
C VAL A 363 12.29 -30.79 -16.11
N HIS A 364 12.58 -30.62 -17.40
CA HIS A 364 11.89 -31.31 -18.48
C HIS A 364 12.86 -32.24 -19.20
N ARG A 365 12.60 -33.55 -19.20
CA ARG A 365 13.45 -34.56 -19.86
C ARG A 365 14.93 -34.48 -19.48
N GLY A 366 15.21 -34.19 -18.21
CA GLY A 366 16.56 -34.06 -17.67
C GLY A 366 17.24 -32.71 -17.92
N GLU A 367 16.58 -31.77 -18.61
CA GLU A 367 17.08 -30.40 -18.80
C GLU A 367 16.40 -29.44 -17.83
N LEU A 368 17.17 -28.58 -17.18
CA LEU A 368 16.65 -27.52 -16.33
C LEU A 368 15.87 -26.51 -17.17
N ARG A 369 14.62 -26.21 -16.79
CA ARG A 369 13.70 -25.34 -17.51
C ARG A 369 13.17 -24.16 -16.72
N TYR A 370 13.39 -24.05 -15.42
CA TYR A 370 12.96 -22.89 -14.63
C TYR A 370 13.56 -23.07 -13.25
N THR A 371 13.87 -21.99 -12.54
CA THR A 371 14.57 -22.09 -11.25
C THR A 371 13.97 -21.26 -10.12
N THR A 372 12.89 -20.50 -10.21
CA THR A 372 12.36 -19.70 -9.07
C THR A 372 13.39 -18.73 -8.41
N PRO A 373 12.92 -17.65 -7.77
CA PRO A 373 13.74 -16.90 -6.82
C PRO A 373 14.10 -17.76 -5.59
N PRO A 374 15.20 -17.49 -4.87
CA PRO A 374 15.50 -18.17 -3.61
C PRO A 374 14.36 -18.01 -2.60
N MET A 375 14.02 -19.12 -1.94
CA MET A 375 13.01 -19.19 -0.89
C MET A 375 13.69 -19.58 0.41
N THR A 376 13.36 -18.87 1.49
CA THR A 376 13.92 -19.19 2.82
C THR A 376 13.24 -20.44 3.39
N VAL A 377 14.05 -21.44 3.75
CA VAL A 377 13.65 -22.56 4.60
C VAL A 377 14.16 -22.27 6.01
N THR A 378 13.25 -22.34 6.97
CA THR A 378 13.61 -22.30 8.38
C THR A 378 13.53 -23.71 8.95
N VAL A 379 14.66 -24.23 9.44
CA VAL A 379 14.71 -25.48 10.19
C VAL A 379 14.79 -25.15 11.67
N GLY A 380 13.92 -25.74 12.46
CA GLY A 380 13.88 -25.51 13.89
C GLY A 380 12.78 -26.32 14.52
N SER A 381 13.06 -26.98 15.64
CA SER A 381 12.06 -27.70 16.44
C SER A 381 10.99 -26.73 16.92
N HIS A 382 9.82 -26.67 16.27
CA HIS A 382 8.72 -25.71 16.49
C HIS A 382 9.21 -24.64 17.44
N VAL A 383 10.15 -23.84 16.95
CA VAL A 383 10.23 -22.51 17.47
C VAL A 383 8.93 -22.03 16.89
N HIS A 384 7.86 -22.09 17.70
CA HIS A 384 6.84 -21.07 17.64
C HIS A 384 7.60 -19.87 17.08
N GLN A 385 7.30 -19.39 15.84
CA GLN A 385 7.43 -17.95 15.60
C GLN A 385 7.05 -17.39 16.95
N PRO A 386 7.94 -16.80 17.77
CA PRO A 386 7.63 -16.68 19.19
C PRO A 386 6.40 -15.80 19.19
N GLU A 387 5.21 -16.40 19.31
CA GLU A 387 4.03 -16.02 18.51
C GLU A 387 3.87 -14.57 18.86
N ILE A 388 4.31 -13.65 18.00
CA ILE A 388 4.54 -12.31 18.56
C ILE A 388 3.12 -11.82 18.80
N GLY A 389 2.77 -11.69 20.09
CA GLY A 389 1.43 -11.30 20.50
C GLY A 389 1.22 -9.83 20.14
N ALA A 390 2.32 -9.06 20.14
CA ALA A 390 2.38 -7.71 19.62
C ALA A 390 3.83 -7.33 19.31
N PHE A 391 4.04 -6.61 18.21
CA PHE A 391 5.25 -5.85 17.93
C PHE A 391 4.82 -4.42 17.63
N GLU A 392 5.01 -3.52 18.58
CA GLU A 392 4.62 -2.11 18.47
C GLU A 392 5.87 -1.23 18.49
N LEU A 393 5.96 -0.26 17.59
CA LEU A 393 6.98 0.79 17.59
C LEU A 393 6.50 1.98 18.40
N LEU A 394 7.38 2.47 19.27
CA LEU A 394 7.11 3.58 20.18
C LEU A 394 8.03 4.76 19.87
N ASN A 395 7.47 5.95 19.69
CA ASN A 395 8.25 7.17 19.54
C ASN A 395 8.79 7.62 20.90
N ARG A 396 10.12 7.56 21.07
CA ARG A 396 10.77 7.97 22.32
C ARG A 396 10.89 9.48 22.49
N GLN A 397 10.69 10.25 21.42
CA GLN A 397 10.71 11.70 21.46
C GLN A 397 9.36 12.29 21.93
N ASP A 398 8.30 11.48 21.98
CA ASP A 398 6.93 11.88 22.35
C ASP A 398 6.33 10.93 23.42
N ASP A 399 6.95 10.91 24.60
CA ASP A 399 6.52 10.14 25.79
C ASP A 399 6.26 8.63 25.59
N GLY A 400 6.75 8.03 24.50
CA GLY A 400 6.54 6.61 24.19
C GLY A 400 5.26 6.32 23.41
N ALA A 401 4.67 7.31 22.73
CA ALA A 401 3.49 7.13 21.90
C ALA A 401 3.70 6.03 20.84
N LYS A 402 2.71 5.14 20.68
CA LYS A 402 2.73 4.08 19.68
C LYS A 402 2.52 4.68 18.28
N ILE A 403 3.47 4.45 17.37
CA ILE A 403 3.43 5.01 16.00
C ILE A 403 3.07 3.97 14.94
N ALA A 404 3.39 2.70 15.19
CA ALA A 404 3.08 1.61 14.28
C ALA A 404 3.09 0.28 15.03
N TYR A 405 2.44 -0.73 14.47
CA TYR A 405 2.51 -2.10 14.98
C TYR A 405 2.31 -3.11 13.85
N VAL A 406 2.85 -4.31 14.04
CA VAL A 406 2.67 -5.40 13.09
C VAL A 406 1.46 -6.23 13.46
N HIS A 407 0.64 -6.52 12.46
CA HIS A 407 -0.47 -7.46 12.55
C HIS A 407 -0.56 -8.27 11.26
N GLY A 408 -0.78 -9.59 11.39
CA GLY A 408 -0.70 -10.49 10.25
C GLY A 408 0.65 -10.40 9.53
N THR A 409 0.61 -9.93 8.28
CA THR A 409 1.76 -9.85 7.36
C THR A 409 2.20 -8.42 7.03
N HIS A 410 1.60 -7.39 7.63
CA HIS A 410 1.86 -5.99 7.27
C HIS A 410 1.88 -5.06 8.49
N TRP A 411 2.24 -3.80 8.24
CA TRP A 411 2.25 -2.75 9.24
C TRP A 411 0.95 -1.97 9.24
N HIS A 412 0.46 -1.68 10.43
CA HIS A 412 -0.44 -0.58 10.67
C HIS A 412 0.34 0.59 11.26
N GLY A 413 0.01 1.81 10.85
CA GLY A 413 0.83 2.98 11.16
C GLY A 413 1.95 3.19 10.16
N GLY A 414 2.82 4.15 10.48
CA GLY A 414 3.94 4.54 9.64
C GLY A 414 4.97 5.29 10.46
N LEU A 415 6.16 5.45 9.90
CA LEU A 415 7.17 6.30 10.52
C LEU A 415 6.87 7.76 10.19
N PRO A 416 6.99 8.68 11.17
CA PRO A 416 7.06 10.11 10.87
C PRO A 416 8.16 10.39 9.84
N GLY A 417 7.95 11.42 9.00
CA GLY A 417 9.01 11.89 8.10
C GLY A 417 10.24 12.35 8.88
N VAL A 418 11.44 12.06 8.35
CA VAL A 418 12.72 12.44 8.96
C VAL A 418 13.28 13.65 8.19
N ALA A 419 13.61 14.75 8.87
CA ALA A 419 14.33 15.84 8.19
C ALA A 419 15.80 15.46 7.93
N VAL A 420 16.46 16.08 6.95
CA VAL A 420 17.89 15.78 6.70
C VAL A 420 18.70 16.28 7.89
N ASN A 421 19.64 15.47 8.33
CA ASN A 421 20.46 15.64 9.53
C ASN A 421 19.71 15.51 10.88
N GLU A 422 18.40 15.36 10.88
CA GLU A 422 17.61 14.99 12.06
C GLU A 422 17.47 13.47 12.17
N HIS A 423 16.96 13.00 13.31
CA HIS A 423 16.75 11.57 13.55
C HIS A 423 15.46 11.29 14.31
N LEU A 424 14.83 10.15 13.99
CA LEU A 424 13.81 9.54 14.83
C LEU A 424 14.48 8.63 15.86
N SER A 425 13.94 8.61 17.07
CA SER A 425 14.33 7.66 18.11
C SER A 425 13.16 6.76 18.46
N LEU A 426 13.31 5.46 18.15
CA LEU A 426 12.23 4.50 18.22
C LEU A 426 12.56 3.38 19.20
N GLY A 427 11.68 3.16 20.17
CA GLY A 427 11.64 1.95 20.98
C GLY A 427 10.66 0.94 20.40
N ALA A 428 10.51 -0.21 21.06
CA ALA A 428 9.45 -1.14 20.74
C ALA A 428 8.87 -1.79 22.00
N PHE A 429 7.57 -2.07 21.96
CA PHE A 429 6.92 -3.02 22.85
C PHE A 429 6.82 -4.36 22.12
N ILE A 430 7.40 -5.39 22.72
CA ILE A 430 7.43 -6.74 22.15
C ILE A 430 6.82 -7.69 23.15
N MET A 431 5.75 -8.35 22.75
CA MET A 431 5.08 -9.37 23.56
C MET A 431 5.13 -10.70 22.83
N SER A 432 5.49 -11.77 23.54
CA SER A 432 5.37 -13.12 23.01
C SER A 432 3.97 -13.70 23.22
N ALA A 433 3.73 -14.82 22.55
CA ALA A 433 2.47 -15.58 22.45
C ALA A 433 1.77 -15.81 23.77
N ASP A 434 2.62 -16.11 24.75
CA ASP A 434 2.26 -16.47 26.10
C ASP A 434 1.91 -15.23 26.95
N GLY A 435 1.77 -14.07 26.31
CA GLY A 435 1.43 -12.79 26.93
C GLY A 435 2.57 -12.19 27.75
N ARG A 436 3.81 -12.67 27.56
CA ARG A 436 4.97 -12.12 28.26
C ARG A 436 5.62 -11.01 27.46
N GLU A 437 5.66 -9.83 28.06
CA GLU A 437 6.47 -8.71 27.60
C GLU A 437 7.96 -9.08 27.58
N ARG A 438 8.66 -8.57 26.58
CA ARG A 438 10.10 -8.72 26.37
C ARG A 438 10.76 -7.38 26.58
N ASP A 439 11.15 -7.15 27.84
CA ASP A 439 11.93 -5.97 28.21
C ASP A 439 13.19 -5.91 27.35
N LEU A 440 13.30 -4.86 26.55
CA LEU A 440 14.49 -4.57 25.78
C LEU A 440 15.56 -3.98 26.69
N ASP A 441 16.81 -4.38 26.49
CA ASP A 441 17.92 -3.92 27.32
C ASP A 441 18.89 -3.03 26.53
N SER A 442 19.40 -1.99 27.19
CA SER A 442 20.23 -0.95 26.58
C SER A 442 21.60 -1.44 26.12
N GLU A 443 22.03 -2.62 26.56
CA GLU A 443 23.29 -3.23 26.11
C GLU A 443 23.05 -4.21 24.94
N GLY A 444 21.79 -4.56 24.68
CA GLY A 444 21.37 -5.55 23.69
C GLY A 444 21.82 -6.98 24.00
N GLU A 445 22.15 -7.29 25.25
CA GLU A 445 22.68 -8.61 25.66
C GLU A 445 21.60 -9.70 25.67
N VAL A 446 20.36 -9.35 26.05
CA VAL A 446 19.28 -10.31 26.25
C VAL A 446 18.16 -10.10 25.24
N ASN A 447 17.58 -8.92 25.13
CA ASN A 447 16.62 -8.56 24.10
C ASN A 447 17.01 -7.21 23.50
N ALA A 448 17.17 -7.19 22.18
CA ALA A 448 17.46 -5.98 21.43
C ALA A 448 16.42 -5.75 20.34
N LEU A 449 16.06 -4.48 20.15
CA LEU A 449 15.48 -3.96 18.92
C LEU A 449 16.61 -3.57 17.97
N THR A 450 16.49 -4.04 16.74
CA THR A 450 17.41 -3.66 15.66
C THR A 450 16.62 -3.20 14.44
N VAL A 451 17.22 -2.36 13.62
CA VAL A 451 16.69 -1.90 12.34
C VAL A 451 17.76 -2.08 11.25
N SER A 452 17.33 -2.46 10.06
CA SER A 452 18.17 -2.60 8.87
C SER A 452 17.39 -2.19 7.62
N LEU A 453 18.08 -1.89 6.51
CA LEU A 453 17.40 -1.70 5.23
C LEU A 453 16.70 -2.99 4.81
N ALA A 454 15.52 -2.85 4.20
CA ALA A 454 14.84 -3.97 3.57
C ALA A 454 15.61 -4.44 2.32
N HIS A 455 15.42 -5.68 1.91
CA HIS A 455 16.07 -6.22 0.72
C HIS A 455 15.63 -5.43 -0.54
N GLY A 456 16.58 -4.93 -1.31
CA GLY A 456 16.32 -4.12 -2.50
C GLY A 456 15.93 -2.65 -2.23
N ALA A 457 15.97 -2.20 -0.97
CA ALA A 457 15.67 -0.82 -0.61
C ALA A 457 16.76 0.15 -1.10
N SER A 458 16.36 1.39 -1.40
CA SER A 458 17.29 2.44 -1.83
C SER A 458 18.29 2.80 -0.72
N GLU A 459 19.58 2.63 -0.98
CA GLU A 459 20.66 2.97 -0.05
C GLU A 459 20.97 4.48 -0.02
N GLY A 460 21.65 4.94 1.04
CA GLY A 460 22.13 6.31 1.15
C GLY A 460 21.09 7.37 1.52
N ILE A 461 19.81 7.01 1.67
CA ILE A 461 18.73 7.91 2.13
C ILE A 461 18.77 8.11 3.65
N VAL A 462 19.03 7.03 4.40
CA VAL A 462 19.04 7.01 5.88
C VAL A 462 20.32 6.38 6.42
N GLU A 463 20.72 6.82 7.61
CA GLU A 463 21.69 6.13 8.47
C GLU A 463 20.92 5.46 9.61
N LEU A 464 21.19 4.17 9.82
CA LEU A 464 20.52 3.33 10.81
C LEU A 464 21.48 3.01 11.96
N VAL A 465 21.08 3.28 13.20
CA VAL A 465 21.91 3.04 14.39
C VAL A 465 21.12 2.23 15.42
N ASN A 466 21.68 1.09 15.84
CA ASN A 466 21.08 0.18 16.81
C ASN A 466 21.72 0.37 18.20
N HIS A 467 20.89 0.60 19.22
CA HIS A 467 21.34 0.87 20.60
C HIS A 467 20.90 -0.20 21.61
N GLY A 468 20.37 -1.34 21.16
CA GLY A 468 19.85 -2.37 22.05
C GLY A 468 18.37 -2.14 22.36
N ASP A 469 18.04 -1.22 23.28
CA ASP A 469 16.65 -0.96 23.67
C ASP A 469 15.88 -0.03 22.73
N HIS A 470 16.58 0.58 21.78
CA HIS A 470 16.01 1.49 20.79
C HIS A 470 16.89 1.58 19.54
N VAL A 471 16.34 2.19 18.50
CA VAL A 471 17.03 2.45 17.24
C VAL A 471 16.88 3.90 16.83
N HIS A 472 17.90 4.43 16.14
CA HIS A 472 17.84 5.73 15.48
C HIS A 472 17.80 5.57 13.97
N ILE A 473 16.91 6.33 13.33
CA ILE A 473 16.84 6.48 11.88
C ILE A 473 17.15 7.94 11.58
N ARG A 474 18.33 8.19 11.01
CA ARG A 474 18.79 9.55 10.70
C ARG A 474 18.66 9.82 9.21
N GLY A 475 18.09 10.98 8.86
CA GLY A 475 17.97 11.40 7.47
C GLY A 475 19.32 11.88 6.91
N LEU A 476 19.75 11.32 5.78
CA LEU A 476 21.00 11.71 5.10
C LEU A 476 20.76 12.59 3.87
N GLN A 477 19.71 12.30 3.10
CA GLN A 477 19.31 13.08 1.94
C GLN A 477 17.84 12.84 1.61
N ASN A 478 17.23 13.78 0.89
CA ASN A 478 15.83 13.66 0.49
C ASN A 478 15.58 12.39 -0.33
N GLY A 479 14.49 11.68 -0.03
CA GLY A 479 14.09 10.48 -0.76
C GLY A 479 13.30 9.52 0.12
N GLN A 480 12.97 8.36 -0.45
CA GLN A 480 12.26 7.29 0.25
C GLN A 480 13.09 6.00 0.22
N THR A 481 13.00 5.23 1.30
CA THR A 481 13.61 3.90 1.41
C THR A 481 12.73 3.00 2.27
N GLN A 482 13.12 1.74 2.44
CA GLN A 482 12.43 0.77 3.26
C GLN A 482 13.35 0.17 4.30
N VAL A 483 12.84 0.01 5.52
CA VAL A 483 13.54 -0.62 6.64
C VAL A 483 12.73 -1.78 7.19
N VAL A 484 13.42 -2.74 7.82
CA VAL A 484 12.81 -3.80 8.62
C VAL A 484 13.30 -3.66 10.05
N PHE A 485 12.42 -3.94 11.00
CA PHE A 485 12.76 -4.00 12.41
C PHE A 485 12.84 -5.45 12.85
N SER A 486 13.73 -5.74 13.79
CA SER A 486 14.01 -7.10 14.21
C SER A 486 14.17 -7.20 15.72
N TRP A 487 13.54 -8.22 16.30
CA TRP A 487 13.80 -8.63 17.67
C TRP A 487 14.95 -9.63 17.68
N VAL A 488 16.01 -9.30 18.41
CA VAL A 488 17.15 -10.18 18.65
C VAL A 488 17.13 -10.59 20.13
N HIS A 489 17.20 -11.90 20.40
CA HIS A 489 17.31 -12.43 21.76
C HIS A 489 18.65 -13.13 21.93
N ARG A 490 19.51 -12.62 22.83
CA ARG A 490 20.85 -13.18 23.11
C ARG A 490 21.71 -13.38 21.84
N GLY A 491 21.66 -12.40 20.93
CA GLY A 491 22.39 -12.43 19.67
C GLY A 491 21.74 -13.26 18.55
N GLU A 492 20.63 -13.95 18.82
CA GLU A 492 19.88 -14.70 17.80
C GLU A 492 18.68 -13.89 17.32
N LEU A 493 18.52 -13.76 16.00
CA LEU A 493 17.32 -13.17 15.40
C LEU A 493 16.09 -14.03 15.75
N ARG A 494 15.06 -13.41 16.33
CA ARG A 494 13.82 -14.09 16.76
C ARG A 494 12.62 -13.72 15.92
N TYR A 495 12.59 -12.49 15.41
CA TYR A 495 11.50 -11.98 14.58
C TYR A 495 12.00 -10.83 13.73
N THR A 496 11.48 -10.73 12.50
CA THR A 496 11.67 -9.59 11.60
C THR A 496 10.31 -9.14 11.11
N THR A 497 10.07 -7.85 11.16
CA THR A 497 8.83 -7.23 10.68
C THR A 497 8.80 -7.20 9.15
N PRO A 498 7.63 -7.00 8.54
CA PRO A 498 7.53 -6.57 7.15
C PRO A 498 8.34 -5.28 6.88
N PRO A 499 8.70 -4.96 5.63
CA PRO A 499 9.30 -3.68 5.28
C PRO A 499 8.38 -2.50 5.60
N MET A 500 8.95 -1.40 6.07
CA MET A 500 8.27 -0.14 6.38
C MET A 500 8.96 1.01 5.65
N ASN A 501 8.18 1.88 5.03
CA ASN A 501 8.72 3.04 4.33
C ASN A 501 9.28 4.07 5.32
N VAL A 502 10.43 4.64 4.98
CA VAL A 502 11.00 5.84 5.61
C VAL A 502 11.08 6.92 4.55
N THR A 503 10.55 8.11 4.84
CA THR A 503 10.71 9.30 4.00
C THR A 503 11.64 10.29 4.67
N VAL A 504 12.66 10.74 3.94
CA VAL A 504 13.55 11.83 4.38
C VAL A 504 13.27 13.08 3.55
N SER A 505 13.04 14.22 4.19
CA SER A 505 12.75 15.50 3.51
C SER A 505 13.08 16.72 4.37
N ASP A 506 13.85 17.67 3.84
CA ASP A 506 14.09 19.01 4.42
C ASP A 506 12.95 20.01 4.20
N GLU A 507 11.99 19.67 3.34
CA GLU A 507 10.75 20.44 3.23
C GLU A 507 10.03 20.36 4.58
N PRO A 508 9.44 21.47 5.09
CA PRO A 508 8.51 21.39 6.20
C PRO A 508 7.51 20.27 5.93
N GLN A 509 7.22 19.42 6.94
CA GLN A 509 5.96 18.68 6.90
C GLN A 509 4.88 19.70 6.52
N PHE A 510 4.22 19.42 5.40
CA PHE A 510 3.43 20.35 4.61
C PHE A 510 2.77 21.45 5.47
N ASP A 511 3.20 22.70 5.34
CA ASP A 511 2.62 23.86 6.07
C ASP A 511 1.35 24.39 5.36
N GLY A 512 0.66 23.48 4.65
CA GLY A 512 -0.54 23.74 3.86
C GLY A 512 -1.70 22.85 4.31
N PRO A 513 -2.96 23.15 3.94
CA PRO A 513 -4.09 22.32 4.32
C PRO A 513 -3.91 20.90 3.75
N PHE A 514 -3.93 19.91 4.63
CA PHE A 514 -3.95 18.48 4.27
C PHE A 514 -5.35 18.06 3.84
N ASP A 515 -5.45 16.91 3.17
CA ASP A 515 -6.73 16.24 2.96
C ASP A 515 -7.30 15.79 4.32
N PRO A 516 -8.51 16.21 4.73
CA PRO A 516 -9.10 15.81 6.01
C PRO A 516 -9.71 14.40 5.99
N HIS A 517 -9.90 13.75 4.84
CA HIS A 517 -10.66 12.50 4.70
C HIS A 517 -9.84 11.25 5.07
N ILE A 518 -9.11 11.30 6.19
CA ILE A 518 -8.13 10.30 6.63
C ILE A 518 -8.71 8.88 6.74
N TRP A 519 -10.01 8.77 7.01
CA TRP A 519 -10.74 7.52 7.19
C TRP A 519 -10.97 6.76 5.87
N MET A 520 -10.68 7.37 4.72
CA MET A 520 -10.81 6.69 3.43
C MET A 520 -9.69 5.66 3.19
N ASP A 521 -8.65 5.64 4.03
CA ASP A 521 -7.65 4.58 4.08
C ASP A 521 -7.97 3.60 5.24
N PRO A 522 -8.27 2.31 4.95
CA PRO A 522 -8.51 1.28 5.97
C PRO A 522 -7.38 1.16 7.01
N LEU A 523 -6.14 1.43 6.63
CA LEU A 523 -5.01 1.38 7.56
C LEU A 523 -4.94 2.62 8.47
N ASN A 524 -5.40 3.78 8.01
CA ASN A 524 -5.60 4.93 8.89
C ASN A 524 -6.74 4.67 9.87
N LEU A 525 -7.85 4.05 9.43
CA LEU A 525 -8.93 3.64 10.32
C LEU A 525 -8.46 2.67 11.41
N ALA A 526 -7.54 1.75 11.10
CA ALA A 526 -6.94 0.86 12.10
C ALA A 526 -6.18 1.64 13.20
N ILE A 527 -5.44 2.68 12.82
CA ILE A 527 -4.75 3.55 13.78
C ILE A 527 -5.77 4.31 14.64
N MET A 528 -6.77 4.92 14.00
CA MET A 528 -7.86 5.62 14.69
C MET A 528 -8.57 4.70 15.69
N MET A 529 -8.84 3.45 15.30
CA MET A 529 -9.45 2.42 16.14
C MET A 529 -8.63 2.15 17.40
N LEU A 530 -7.31 2.10 17.28
CA LEU A 530 -6.43 1.86 18.43
C LEU A 530 -6.32 3.05 19.37
N GLU A 531 -6.25 4.27 18.84
CA GLU A 531 -6.29 5.49 19.64
C GLU A 531 -7.57 5.57 20.46
N VAL A 532 -8.72 5.28 19.83
CA VAL A 532 -10.01 5.25 20.52
C VAL A 532 -10.07 4.10 21.52
N ARG A 533 -9.56 2.91 21.17
CA ARG A 533 -9.47 1.77 22.10
C ARG A 533 -8.69 2.14 23.36
N ASP A 534 -7.51 2.71 23.21
CA ASP A 534 -6.62 3.03 24.33
C ASP A 534 -7.25 4.11 25.22
N ALA A 535 -7.87 5.13 24.62
CA ALA A 535 -8.64 6.13 25.35
C ALA A 535 -9.86 5.55 26.10
N LEU A 536 -10.56 4.60 25.50
CA LEU A 536 -11.69 3.91 26.13
C LEU A 536 -11.22 2.97 27.26
N ILE A 537 -10.06 2.31 27.13
CA ILE A 537 -9.48 1.47 28.19
C ILE A 537 -9.16 2.32 29.42
N GLU A 538 -8.61 3.52 29.22
CA GLU A 538 -8.35 4.44 30.33
C GLU A 538 -9.65 4.90 31.04
N LEU A 539 -10.74 5.09 30.30
CA LEU A 539 -12.06 5.44 30.86
C LEU A 539 -12.78 4.26 31.50
N LEU A 540 -12.56 3.05 30.98
CA LEU A 540 -13.25 1.81 31.36
C LEU A 540 -12.25 0.68 31.63
N PRO A 541 -11.34 0.81 32.61
CA PRO A 541 -10.27 -0.17 32.84
C PRO A 541 -10.82 -1.57 33.18
N GLN A 542 -12.00 -1.65 33.79
CA GLN A 542 -12.68 -2.92 34.08
C GLN A 542 -13.17 -3.67 32.83
N HIS A 543 -13.24 -3.01 31.67
CA HIS A 543 -13.66 -3.58 30.39
C HIS A 543 -12.52 -3.74 29.39
N GLU A 544 -11.27 -3.58 29.82
CA GLU A 544 -10.09 -3.62 28.94
C GLU A 544 -10.06 -4.84 28.01
N SER A 545 -10.29 -6.04 28.55
CA SER A 545 -10.28 -7.27 27.74
C SER A 545 -11.33 -7.25 26.64
N THR A 546 -12.54 -6.75 26.91
CA THR A 546 -13.61 -6.65 25.92
C THR A 546 -13.24 -5.64 24.83
N LEU A 547 -12.73 -4.47 25.21
CA LEU A 547 -12.30 -3.43 24.27
C LEU A 547 -11.18 -3.93 23.36
N ARG A 548 -10.19 -4.66 23.90
CA ARG A 548 -9.10 -5.25 23.11
C ARG A 548 -9.58 -6.33 22.14
N ILE A 549 -10.50 -7.20 22.56
CA ILE A 549 -11.08 -8.24 21.69
C ILE A 549 -11.89 -7.60 20.55
N ASN A 550 -12.73 -6.61 20.86
CA ASN A 550 -13.52 -5.89 19.86
C ASN A 550 -12.62 -5.17 18.85
N ALA A 551 -11.56 -4.51 19.34
CA ALA A 551 -10.54 -3.90 18.48
C ALA A 551 -9.89 -4.94 17.56
N HIS A 552 -9.42 -6.06 18.09
CA HIS A 552 -8.77 -7.10 17.31
C HIS A 552 -9.68 -7.65 16.19
N ASN A 553 -10.96 -7.91 16.49
CA ASN A 553 -11.91 -8.38 15.48
C ASN A 553 -12.10 -7.35 14.36
N TYR A 554 -12.29 -6.08 14.71
CA TYR A 554 -12.44 -5.03 13.71
C TYR A 554 -11.17 -4.81 12.88
N LEU A 555 -9.99 -4.95 13.50
CA LEU A 555 -8.71 -4.88 12.79
C LEU A 555 -8.57 -6.02 11.78
N ASN A 556 -8.96 -7.25 12.13
CA ASN A 556 -9.02 -8.36 11.17
C ASN A 556 -9.96 -8.06 9.99
N ASP A 557 -11.10 -7.42 10.26
CA ASP A 557 -12.03 -7.03 9.20
C ASP A 557 -11.42 -5.95 8.28
N LEU A 558 -10.74 -4.95 8.85
CA LEU A 558 -10.01 -3.92 8.10
C LEU A 558 -8.85 -4.51 7.27
N ASP A 559 -8.15 -5.51 7.80
CA ASP A 559 -7.08 -6.22 7.08
C ASP A 559 -7.66 -6.97 5.87
N ALA A 560 -8.75 -7.70 6.06
CA ALA A 560 -9.43 -8.38 4.96
C ALA A 560 -9.89 -7.38 3.88
N LEU A 561 -10.45 -6.24 4.30
CA LEU A 561 -10.83 -5.16 3.40
C LEU A 561 -9.62 -4.55 2.67
N HIS A 562 -8.48 -4.41 3.34
CA HIS A 562 -7.24 -3.95 2.73
C HIS A 562 -6.76 -4.89 1.62
N GLU A 563 -6.73 -6.19 1.90
CA GLU A 563 -6.39 -7.22 0.91
C GLU A 563 -7.37 -7.22 -0.28
N ASP A 564 -8.67 -7.05 -0.02
CA ASP A 564 -9.69 -6.93 -1.06
C ASP A 564 -9.46 -5.72 -2.00
N PHE A 565 -8.97 -4.59 -1.47
CA PHE A 565 -8.63 -3.43 -2.29
C PHE A 565 -7.33 -3.63 -3.08
N LEU A 566 -6.33 -4.32 -2.52
CA LEU A 566 -5.13 -4.73 -3.25
C LEU A 566 -5.47 -5.68 -4.40
N ASP A 567 -6.35 -6.65 -4.14
CA ASP A 567 -6.86 -7.58 -5.13
C ASP A 567 -7.64 -6.85 -6.24
N LEU A 568 -8.51 -5.90 -5.88
CA LEU A 568 -9.15 -5.02 -6.85
C LEU A 568 -8.11 -4.31 -7.72
N ARG A 569 -7.09 -3.70 -7.11
CA ARG A 569 -6.06 -2.96 -7.85
C ARG A 569 -5.28 -3.85 -8.81
N ALA A 570 -4.98 -5.10 -8.42
CA ALA A 570 -4.22 -6.04 -9.22
C ALA A 570 -5.01 -6.57 -10.44
N HIS A 571 -6.33 -6.69 -10.32
CA HIS A 571 -7.18 -7.40 -11.29
C HIS A 571 -8.26 -6.53 -11.97
N ALA A 572 -8.24 -5.21 -11.72
CA ALA A 572 -9.05 -4.26 -12.47
C ALA A 572 -8.47 -4.00 -13.88
N GLU A 573 -9.35 -3.94 -14.88
CA GLU A 573 -8.96 -3.49 -16.23
C GLU A 573 -8.60 -2.00 -16.22
N LEU A 574 -9.34 -1.19 -15.46
CA LEU A 574 -9.15 0.24 -15.35
C LEU A 574 -8.49 0.60 -14.02
N ASN A 575 -7.41 1.37 -14.09
CA ASN A 575 -6.69 1.84 -12.91
C ASN A 575 -6.96 3.31 -12.57
N VAL A 576 -7.94 3.94 -13.21
CA VAL A 576 -8.29 5.36 -13.01
C VAL A 576 -9.73 5.49 -12.52
N ILE A 577 -9.91 6.23 -11.43
CA ILE A 577 -11.22 6.56 -10.86
C ILE A 577 -11.66 7.92 -11.38
N MET A 578 -12.73 7.91 -12.18
CA MET A 578 -13.45 9.10 -12.62
C MET A 578 -14.47 9.51 -11.54
N TYR A 579 -14.20 10.56 -10.77
CA TYR A 579 -15.05 10.94 -9.64
C TYR A 579 -15.65 12.35 -9.81
N GLY A 580 -16.96 12.41 -10.03
CA GLY A 580 -17.75 13.65 -10.17
C GLY A 580 -18.42 14.13 -8.88
N GLY A 581 -17.94 13.71 -7.70
CA GLY A 581 -18.32 14.26 -6.38
C GLY A 581 -17.22 15.13 -5.77
N HIS A 582 -17.40 15.61 -4.53
CA HIS A 582 -16.37 16.42 -3.86
C HIS A 582 -15.11 15.61 -3.55
N ASN A 583 -13.95 16.24 -3.51
CA ASN A 583 -12.68 15.53 -3.47
C ASN A 583 -12.44 14.82 -2.12
N VAL A 584 -12.77 13.53 -2.03
CA VAL A 584 -12.68 12.75 -0.78
C VAL A 584 -11.81 11.50 -0.87
N LEU A 585 -11.46 11.05 -2.08
CA LEU A 585 -10.83 9.74 -2.26
C LEU A 585 -9.30 9.76 -2.13
N GLY A 586 -8.70 10.90 -1.78
CA GLY A 586 -7.24 11.10 -1.83
C GLY A 586 -6.46 10.00 -1.11
N TYR A 587 -6.86 9.66 0.13
CA TYR A 587 -6.20 8.61 0.92
C TYR A 587 -6.35 7.21 0.31
N LEU A 588 -7.54 6.87 -0.20
CA LEU A 588 -7.81 5.60 -0.86
C LEU A 588 -6.93 5.45 -2.13
N VAL A 589 -6.94 6.50 -2.96
CA VAL A 589 -6.20 6.56 -4.23
C VAL A 589 -4.70 6.45 -3.96
N HIS A 590 -4.19 7.17 -2.97
CA HIS A 590 -2.79 7.13 -2.57
C HIS A 590 -2.39 5.75 -2.04
N ARG A 591 -3.19 5.14 -1.17
CA ARG A 591 -2.91 3.81 -0.59
C ARG A 591 -2.79 2.72 -1.65
N TYR A 592 -3.71 2.70 -2.60
CA TYR A 592 -3.83 1.62 -3.59
C TYR A 592 -3.31 2.00 -4.97
N SER A 593 -2.67 3.17 -5.12
CA SER A 593 -2.08 3.64 -6.38
C SER A 593 -3.05 3.59 -7.57
N PHE A 594 -4.27 4.08 -7.35
CA PHE A 594 -5.21 4.38 -8.43
C PHE A 594 -4.84 5.73 -9.07
N GLY A 595 -5.11 5.90 -10.35
CA GLY A 595 -5.27 7.21 -10.95
C GLY A 595 -6.58 7.85 -10.47
N TYR A 596 -6.63 9.17 -10.38
CA TYR A 596 -7.81 9.87 -9.87
C TYR A 596 -8.03 11.16 -10.63
N VAL A 597 -9.22 11.28 -11.23
CA VAL A 597 -9.65 12.47 -11.96
C VAL A 597 -10.89 13.02 -11.29
N ASN A 598 -10.80 14.27 -10.83
CA ASN A 598 -11.86 14.97 -10.14
C ASN A 598 -11.96 16.41 -10.66
N PRO A 599 -13.15 16.92 -10.99
CA PRO A 599 -13.29 18.24 -11.60
C PRO A 599 -13.28 19.39 -10.58
N TYR A 600 -13.31 19.10 -9.27
CA TYR A 600 -13.38 20.07 -8.19
C TYR A 600 -12.00 20.49 -7.69
N ARG A 601 -11.91 21.73 -7.22
CA ARG A 601 -10.72 22.25 -6.52
C ARG A 601 -11.02 22.39 -5.04
N GLY A 602 -10.23 21.71 -4.20
CA GLY A 602 -10.41 21.70 -2.75
C GLY A 602 -11.29 20.55 -2.27
N PHE A 603 -11.53 20.53 -0.95
CA PHE A 603 -12.14 19.41 -0.23
C PHE A 603 -13.59 19.67 0.21
N SER A 604 -14.11 20.88 0.03
CA SER A 604 -15.47 21.22 0.47
C SER A 604 -16.52 20.72 -0.51
N THR A 605 -17.68 20.33 0.02
CA THR A 605 -18.92 20.02 -0.71
C THR A 605 -19.45 21.16 -1.58
N ASP A 606 -19.19 22.41 -1.18
CA ASP A 606 -19.56 23.64 -1.91
C ASP A 606 -18.51 24.05 -2.95
N ALA A 607 -17.44 23.26 -3.13
CA ALA A 607 -16.46 23.54 -4.18
C ALA A 607 -17.14 23.54 -5.55
N GLU A 608 -16.78 24.50 -6.40
CA GLU A 608 -17.25 24.54 -7.78
C GLU A 608 -16.24 23.83 -8.70
N PRO A 609 -16.69 22.99 -9.64
CA PRO A 609 -15.80 22.43 -10.65
C PRO A 609 -15.40 23.51 -11.64
N THR A 610 -14.21 23.39 -12.23
CA THR A 610 -13.82 24.32 -13.31
C THR A 610 -14.35 23.83 -14.66
N PRO A 611 -14.82 24.71 -15.57
CA PRO A 611 -15.25 24.32 -16.91
C PRO A 611 -14.19 23.52 -17.68
N GLN A 612 -12.91 23.87 -17.49
CA GLN A 612 -11.80 23.15 -18.11
C GLN A 612 -11.64 21.73 -17.53
N ALA A 613 -11.72 21.57 -16.21
CA ALA A 613 -11.61 20.24 -15.59
C ALA A 613 -12.80 19.35 -15.97
N LEU A 614 -14.00 19.91 -16.12
CA LEU A 614 -15.17 19.20 -16.65
C LEU A 614 -14.95 18.74 -18.10
N ALA A 615 -14.50 19.65 -18.97
CA ALA A 615 -14.20 19.32 -20.37
C ALA A 615 -13.13 18.22 -20.46
N ASN A 616 -12.02 18.38 -19.74
CA ASN A 616 -10.94 17.38 -19.69
C ASN A 616 -11.45 16.02 -19.22
N MET A 617 -12.33 15.98 -18.21
CA MET A 617 -12.89 14.73 -17.70
C MET A 617 -13.80 14.06 -18.73
N ILE A 618 -14.68 14.83 -19.40
CA ILE A 618 -15.53 14.34 -20.49
C ILE A 618 -14.67 13.76 -21.62
N ASP A 619 -13.67 14.52 -22.07
CA ASP A 619 -12.76 14.12 -23.15
C ASP A 619 -12.01 12.84 -22.77
N THR A 620 -11.51 12.74 -21.54
CA THR A 620 -10.82 11.53 -21.06
C THR A 620 -11.76 10.33 -21.04
N MET A 621 -12.99 10.50 -20.53
CA MET A 621 -13.96 9.41 -20.50
C MET A 621 -14.33 8.93 -21.90
N THR A 622 -14.55 9.85 -22.84
CA THR A 622 -14.87 9.51 -24.24
C THR A 622 -13.68 8.88 -24.96
N ALA A 623 -12.48 9.44 -24.83
CA ALA A 623 -11.29 8.95 -25.51
C ALA A 623 -10.89 7.53 -25.08
N PHE A 624 -11.00 7.24 -23.77
CA PHE A 624 -10.62 5.94 -23.22
C PHE A 624 -11.81 4.97 -23.06
N GLY A 625 -13.00 5.33 -23.54
CA GLY A 625 -14.18 4.47 -23.47
C GLY A 625 -14.56 4.07 -22.04
N ILE A 626 -14.44 5.01 -21.09
CA ILE A 626 -14.77 4.80 -19.68
C ILE A 626 -16.28 4.95 -19.51
N GLU A 627 -16.94 3.83 -19.19
CA GLU A 627 -18.39 3.73 -19.14
C GLU A 627 -18.98 4.06 -17.76
N HIS A 628 -18.14 4.20 -16.72
CA HIS A 628 -18.58 4.43 -15.35
C HIS A 628 -18.02 5.73 -14.79
N LEU A 629 -18.90 6.50 -14.15
CA LEU A 629 -18.58 7.71 -13.42
C LEU A 629 -18.97 7.53 -11.95
N PHE A 630 -18.06 7.77 -11.04
CA PHE A 630 -18.36 7.72 -9.62
C PHE A 630 -18.87 9.08 -9.13
N SER A 631 -19.85 9.06 -8.23
CA SER A 631 -20.35 10.23 -7.52
C SER A 631 -20.56 9.90 -6.06
N GLU A 632 -20.64 10.91 -5.22
CA GLU A 632 -21.00 10.70 -3.83
C GLU A 632 -22.49 10.40 -3.67
N LYS A 633 -22.81 9.56 -2.68
CA LYS A 633 -24.19 9.11 -2.39
C LYS A 633 -25.07 10.14 -1.67
N MET A 634 -24.49 11.01 -0.85
CA MET A 634 -25.27 11.97 -0.03
C MET A 634 -25.46 13.33 -0.68
N ILE A 635 -24.68 13.65 -1.71
CA ILE A 635 -24.75 14.92 -2.43
C ILE A 635 -25.52 14.74 -3.74
N ALA A 636 -26.32 15.75 -4.09
CA ALA A 636 -27.00 15.78 -5.37
C ALA A 636 -25.98 15.76 -6.52
N PRO A 637 -26.01 14.76 -7.42
CA PRO A 637 -24.93 14.50 -8.37
C PRO A 637 -25.03 15.41 -9.61
N HIS A 638 -25.25 16.73 -9.45
CA HIS A 638 -25.50 17.63 -10.58
C HIS A 638 -24.37 17.66 -11.61
N VAL A 639 -23.12 17.64 -11.12
CA VAL A 639 -21.93 17.61 -11.97
C VAL A 639 -21.77 16.25 -12.65
N ALA A 640 -21.90 15.16 -11.88
CA ALA A 640 -21.86 13.83 -12.44
C ALA A 640 -22.98 13.59 -13.48
N GLN A 641 -24.18 14.13 -13.27
CA GLN A 641 -25.28 14.09 -14.23
C GLN A 641 -24.96 14.84 -15.53
N ALA A 642 -24.29 16.00 -15.45
CA ALA A 642 -23.88 16.72 -16.65
C ALA A 642 -22.84 15.93 -17.46
N ILE A 643 -21.84 15.36 -16.78
CA ILE A 643 -20.81 14.52 -17.44
C ILE A 643 -21.45 13.27 -18.06
N ALA A 644 -22.32 12.59 -17.33
CA ALA A 644 -23.02 11.39 -17.80
C ALA A 644 -23.93 11.67 -19.01
N GLN A 645 -24.54 12.86 -19.10
CA GLN A 645 -25.36 13.25 -20.25
C GLN A 645 -24.54 13.40 -21.54
N GLU A 646 -23.30 13.87 -21.44
CA GLU A 646 -22.40 14.08 -22.59
C GLU A 646 -21.65 12.79 -22.97
N THR A 647 -21.26 11.98 -21.99
CA THR A 647 -20.45 10.77 -22.19
C THR A 647 -21.28 9.50 -22.38
N GLY A 648 -22.52 9.48 -21.89
CA GLY A 648 -23.35 8.28 -21.79
C GLY A 648 -22.98 7.35 -20.64
N ALA A 649 -22.06 7.75 -19.75
CA ALA A 649 -21.59 6.92 -18.64
C ALA A 649 -22.68 6.64 -17.58
N GLU A 650 -22.63 5.45 -16.98
CA GLU A 650 -23.44 5.09 -15.82
C GLU A 650 -22.83 5.70 -14.54
N ILE A 651 -23.68 6.26 -13.68
CA ILE A 651 -23.24 6.83 -12.40
C ILE A 651 -23.30 5.76 -11.31
N LEU A 652 -22.14 5.44 -10.72
CA LEU A 652 -22.00 4.60 -9.54
C LEU A 652 -21.79 5.47 -8.29
N TYR A 653 -22.31 5.04 -7.13
CA TYR A 653 -22.35 5.88 -5.94
C TYR A 653 -21.46 5.36 -4.82
N LEU A 654 -20.52 6.20 -4.37
CA LEU A 654 -19.65 5.94 -3.24
C LEU A 654 -20.07 6.77 -2.01
N TYR A 655 -19.89 6.22 -0.82
CA TYR A 655 -19.97 6.96 0.43
C TYR A 655 -18.67 7.73 0.67
N ALA A 656 -18.77 9.01 1.04
CA ALA A 656 -17.63 9.80 1.57
C ALA A 656 -17.26 9.44 3.02
N LEU A 657 -18.10 8.62 3.68
CA LEU A 657 -17.92 8.07 5.02
C LEU A 657 -17.93 9.07 6.19
N GLU A 658 -17.75 10.37 5.97
CA GLU A 658 -17.84 11.43 7.00
C GLU A 658 -19.15 11.44 7.77
N ASN A 659 -20.24 11.07 7.09
CA ASN A 659 -21.57 11.00 7.63
C ASN A 659 -22.32 9.80 7.03
N VAL A 660 -23.50 9.54 7.57
CA VAL A 660 -24.36 8.42 7.23
C VAL A 660 -25.75 8.96 6.86
N PRO A 661 -26.37 8.50 5.75
CA PRO A 661 -27.74 8.87 5.42
C PRO A 661 -28.69 8.51 6.57
N SER A 662 -29.65 9.38 6.90
CA SER A 662 -30.53 9.14 8.07
C SER A 662 -31.28 7.80 8.02
N VAL A 663 -31.61 7.32 6.81
CA VAL A 663 -32.25 6.01 6.60
C VAL A 663 -31.30 4.83 6.89
N ASP A 664 -30.03 4.97 6.55
CA ASP A 664 -29.00 3.95 6.76
C ASP A 664 -28.60 3.92 8.24
N TYR A 665 -28.50 5.09 8.86
CA TYR A 665 -28.26 5.22 10.31
C TYR A 665 -29.35 4.52 11.14
N GLN A 666 -30.62 4.70 10.78
CA GLN A 666 -31.75 4.02 11.44
C GLN A 666 -31.74 2.50 11.27
N ARG A 667 -31.06 2.00 10.22
CA ARG A 667 -30.88 0.56 9.96
C ARG A 667 -29.66 -0.01 10.68
N GLY A 668 -28.86 0.83 11.34
CA GLY A 668 -27.64 0.41 12.01
C GLY A 668 -26.46 0.17 11.06
N MET A 669 -26.50 0.78 9.86
CA MET A 669 -25.41 0.73 8.88
C MET A 669 -24.08 1.06 9.57
N THR A 670 -23.08 0.23 9.33
CA THR A 670 -21.72 0.38 9.86
C THR A 670 -20.82 1.10 8.85
N LEU A 671 -19.72 1.68 9.35
CA LEU A 671 -18.66 2.21 8.52
C LEU A 671 -18.05 1.12 7.62
N PHE A 672 -17.89 -0.09 8.17
CA PHE A 672 -17.36 -1.24 7.44
C PHE A 672 -18.25 -1.64 6.25
N GLU A 673 -19.57 -1.75 6.44
CA GLU A 673 -20.52 -2.02 5.35
C GLU A 673 -20.51 -0.92 4.28
N MET A 674 -20.31 0.35 4.67
CA MET A 674 -20.21 1.46 3.71
C MET A 674 -18.93 1.36 2.88
N MET A 675 -17.81 0.94 3.48
CA MET A 675 -16.56 0.67 2.75
C MET A 675 -16.66 -0.54 1.83
N GLN A 676 -17.30 -1.63 2.28
CA GLN A 676 -17.58 -2.79 1.42
C GLN A 676 -18.48 -2.41 0.23
N HIS A 677 -19.50 -1.57 0.46
CA HIS A 677 -20.29 -1.00 -0.63
C HIS A 677 -19.39 -0.23 -1.62
N ASN A 678 -18.50 0.63 -1.12
CA ASN A 678 -17.58 1.38 -1.98
C ASN A 678 -16.67 0.46 -2.81
N LEU A 679 -16.07 -0.55 -2.18
CA LEU A 679 -15.25 -1.56 -2.85
C LEU A 679 -16.03 -2.26 -3.98
N GLU A 680 -17.28 -2.66 -3.73
CA GLU A 680 -18.10 -3.34 -4.75
C GLU A 680 -18.44 -2.42 -5.92
N GLN A 681 -18.76 -1.15 -5.65
CA GLN A 681 -18.97 -0.17 -6.71
C GLN A 681 -17.70 0.05 -7.53
N LEU A 682 -16.53 0.10 -6.88
CA LEU A 682 -15.25 0.21 -7.55
C LEU A 682 -14.94 -1.04 -8.39
N ARG A 683 -15.25 -2.25 -7.91
CA ARG A 683 -15.15 -3.50 -8.69
C ARG A 683 -15.96 -3.42 -9.99
N ILE A 684 -17.20 -2.93 -9.91
CA ILE A 684 -18.05 -2.74 -11.10
C ILE A 684 -17.43 -1.69 -12.02
N GLY A 685 -17.16 -0.49 -11.50
CA GLY A 685 -16.76 0.65 -12.34
C GLY A 685 -15.38 0.49 -12.97
N LEU A 686 -14.47 -0.21 -12.30
CA LEU A 686 -13.11 -0.48 -12.76
C LEU A 686 -12.96 -1.80 -13.53
N ARG A 687 -14.09 -2.50 -13.80
CA ARG A 687 -14.14 -3.77 -14.54
C ARG A 687 -13.23 -4.83 -13.93
N TYR A 688 -13.39 -5.05 -12.63
CA TYR A 688 -12.69 -6.10 -11.90
C TYR A 688 -13.02 -7.49 -12.46
N THR A 689 -11.99 -8.30 -12.66
CA THR A 689 -12.14 -9.69 -13.09
C THR A 689 -11.54 -10.62 -12.03
N PRO A 690 -12.36 -11.37 -11.25
CA PRO A 690 -11.83 -12.24 -10.21
C PRO A 690 -10.94 -13.34 -10.79
N HIS A 691 -9.88 -13.70 -10.08
CA HIS A 691 -9.15 -14.93 -10.36
C HIS A 691 -10.08 -16.14 -10.11
N ASN A 692 -10.23 -16.99 -11.13
CA ASN A 692 -10.94 -18.27 -11.04
C ASN A 692 -10.11 -19.35 -10.37
#